data_AF-A0AAW0DT76-F1
#
_entry.id   AF-A0AAW0DT76-F1
#
_cell.length_a   1.000
_cell.length_b   1.000
_cell.length_c   1.000
_cell.angle_alpha   90.00
_cell.angle_beta   90.00
_cell.angle_gamma   90.00
#
_symmetry.space_group_name_H-M   'P 1'
#
loop_
_entity.id
_entity.type
_entity.pdbx_description
1 polymer ?
#
loop_
_entity_poly.entity_id
_entity_poly.type
_entity_poly.pdbx_seq_one_letter_code
_entity_poly.pdbx_strand_id
1 'polypeptide(L)'
;MKPHSQNSHSANFMKLYNSLPPEARQSLVEKKLAPLLDVVNKERSRKVIKCVNRLQTKYSGMPTLDLKGKKKELYGLLDELARDSKRAVVRERSNRDEILGEIVDSMLGWLNDVWTVVYEYNVHFEEAHSCLLFITEVLTTLSSIPGMGGHCKCTINYLSFNLAIRRKGKVIKRFNLSGPPNIDRALLWIWRELFVCMLATDNHTEKIPSMLSDIEETLGWQSLERLLYGGYRVRSPYLDDEDDDGDEEEEDDENEFLDDMDDECLEDDEDVDDEEGGWRCRCRLHANHWSPNINNQRIQLRDLIYQHLLVLFELTPSHKLFMSIMSVSPDPQETESRLFKSVSMIAGTSADSLVAALDIHGSEGHAREVMTLLDEHAYLLRPRDARVLQTAVSVLSEIPSFHPRAIQIAEKEILDAAAAVQAAARVAFHRVEEKIHVEGLTEILKLRSDNPQRRSRINSWVDSVVTPTSGASHPMAFAAMIMGFPLGAAMEDGDEMDMLNFLDTDPRDPDFDDLRDEFRPKLRERFDEWTSTVNTIKGGNVLLGKLYYKIVEQMPYLKSTDLVEEMINRLGDRPSKTHLADGLDSLLSFCKTQRKKLNARAEKRRKTQTTKKSAGTSTSSASTPAPPPPPLPHSFGFSFLAPSTPHTPPAPGGIDDVD
;
A
#
# COMPACT_ATOMS: atom_id res chain seq x y z
N MET A 1 -28.81 -58.47 18.62
CA MET A 1 -29.41 -57.16 18.96
C MET A 1 -29.50 -56.34 17.69
N LYS A 2 -30.71 -56.03 17.21
CA LYS A 2 -30.94 -55.22 16.00
C LYS A 2 -30.91 -53.73 16.39
N PRO A 3 -30.23 -52.85 15.63
CA PRO A 3 -30.29 -51.42 15.89
C PRO A 3 -31.70 -50.90 15.56
N HIS A 4 -32.32 -50.20 16.51
CA HIS A 4 -33.64 -49.59 16.34
C HIS A 4 -33.61 -48.44 15.31
N SER A 5 -34.52 -48.46 14.36
CA SER A 5 -34.73 -47.45 13.30
C SER A 5 -35.37 -46.14 13.79
N GLN A 6 -35.22 -45.78 15.07
CA GLN A 6 -35.96 -44.67 15.69
C GLN A 6 -35.50 -43.26 15.24
N ASN A 7 -34.30 -43.13 14.66
CA ASN A 7 -33.79 -41.81 14.23
C ASN A 7 -34.38 -41.28 12.91
N SER A 8 -35.10 -42.09 12.12
CA SER A 8 -35.57 -41.65 10.79
C SER A 8 -36.78 -40.70 10.84
N HIS A 9 -37.71 -40.88 11.79
CA HIS A 9 -38.93 -40.06 11.86
C HIS A 9 -38.69 -38.66 12.40
N SER A 10 -37.81 -38.49 13.39
CA SER A 10 -37.45 -37.18 13.93
C SER A 10 -36.71 -36.34 12.88
N ALA A 11 -35.73 -36.95 12.19
CA ALA A 11 -35.00 -36.29 11.11
C ALA A 11 -35.92 -35.87 9.95
N ASN A 12 -36.85 -36.74 9.53
CA ASN A 12 -37.84 -36.41 8.50
C ASN A 12 -38.81 -35.31 8.97
N PHE A 13 -39.23 -35.32 10.24
CA PHE A 13 -40.07 -34.26 10.80
C PHE A 13 -39.35 -32.91 10.77
N MET A 14 -38.09 -32.85 11.24
CA MET A 14 -37.32 -31.60 11.24
C MET A 14 -37.08 -31.07 9.82
N LYS A 15 -36.83 -31.95 8.85
CA LYS A 15 -36.71 -31.56 7.44
C LYS A 15 -38.00 -30.92 6.91
N LEU A 16 -39.16 -31.51 7.22
CA LEU A 16 -40.47 -30.96 6.84
C LEU A 16 -40.75 -29.65 7.59
N TYR A 17 -40.50 -29.61 8.90
CA TYR A 17 -40.68 -28.42 9.72
C TYR A 17 -39.89 -27.23 9.19
N ASN A 18 -38.61 -27.43 8.87
CA ASN A 18 -37.74 -26.40 8.32
C ASN A 18 -38.12 -25.98 6.89
N SER A 19 -38.88 -26.80 6.15
CA SER A 19 -39.40 -26.41 4.83
C SER A 19 -40.66 -25.53 4.89
N LEU A 20 -41.33 -25.44 6.04
CA LEU A 20 -42.55 -24.67 6.20
C LEU A 20 -42.26 -23.17 6.37
N PRO A 21 -43.13 -22.27 5.86
CA PRO A 21 -43.11 -20.84 6.20
C PRO A 21 -43.29 -20.59 7.71
N PRO A 22 -42.80 -19.46 8.26
CA PRO A 22 -42.87 -19.16 9.69
C PRO A 22 -44.28 -19.27 10.28
N GLU A 23 -45.29 -18.78 9.56
CA GLU A 23 -46.70 -18.80 10.00
C GLU A 23 -47.22 -20.25 10.10
N ALA A 24 -46.80 -21.10 9.16
CA ALA A 24 -47.16 -22.51 9.15
C ALA A 24 -46.43 -23.31 10.24
N ARG A 25 -45.16 -22.98 10.53
CA ARG A 25 -44.42 -23.55 11.68
C ARG A 25 -45.09 -23.18 12.99
N GLN A 26 -45.42 -21.91 13.18
CA GLN A 26 -46.12 -21.44 14.37
C GLN A 26 -47.48 -22.12 14.52
N SER A 27 -48.28 -22.18 13.44
CA SER A 27 -49.57 -22.88 13.47
C SER A 27 -49.41 -24.39 13.75
N LEU A 28 -48.34 -25.04 13.29
CA LEU A 28 -48.05 -26.44 13.60
C LEU A 28 -47.72 -26.61 15.10
N VAL A 29 -46.87 -25.73 15.63
CA VAL A 29 -46.50 -25.72 17.05
C VAL A 29 -47.75 -25.53 17.91
N GLU A 30 -48.53 -24.47 17.65
CA GLU A 30 -49.70 -24.11 18.45
C GLU A 30 -50.84 -25.15 18.35
N LYS A 31 -51.17 -25.61 17.13
CA LYS A 31 -52.36 -26.45 16.92
C LYS A 31 -52.09 -27.95 16.99
N LYS A 32 -50.84 -28.39 16.79
CA LYS A 32 -50.49 -29.82 16.72
C LYS A 32 -49.50 -30.23 17.80
N LEU A 33 -48.39 -29.51 18.00
CA LEU A 33 -47.36 -29.92 18.96
C LEU A 33 -47.69 -29.57 20.41
N ALA A 34 -48.23 -28.37 20.67
CA ALA A 34 -48.58 -27.94 22.01
C ALA A 34 -49.67 -28.83 22.65
N PRO A 35 -50.77 -29.19 21.96
CA PRO A 35 -51.78 -30.11 22.53
C PRO A 35 -51.24 -31.51 22.77
N LEU A 36 -50.20 -31.95 22.04
CA LEU A 36 -49.58 -33.25 22.31
C LEU A 36 -48.93 -33.28 23.69
N LEU A 37 -48.47 -32.15 24.24
CA LEU A 37 -47.91 -32.05 25.59
C LEU A 37 -48.93 -32.40 26.69
N ASP A 38 -50.22 -32.26 26.42
CA ASP A 38 -51.31 -32.65 27.33
C ASP A 38 -51.59 -34.16 27.30
N VAL A 39 -51.22 -34.83 26.19
CA VAL A 39 -51.47 -36.25 25.95
C VAL A 39 -50.27 -37.13 26.37
N VAL A 40 -49.04 -36.61 26.29
CA VAL A 40 -47.85 -37.34 26.78
C VAL A 40 -47.91 -37.51 28.30
N ASN A 41 -47.21 -38.52 28.82
CA ASN A 41 -47.12 -38.70 30.27
C ASN A 41 -46.63 -37.43 30.98
N LYS A 42 -47.21 -37.15 32.15
CA LYS A 42 -46.95 -35.92 32.94
C LYS A 42 -45.46 -35.68 33.20
N GLU A 43 -44.67 -36.74 33.34
CA GLU A 43 -43.22 -36.64 33.55
C GLU A 43 -42.48 -36.07 32.34
N ARG A 44 -42.77 -36.54 31.11
CA ARG A 44 -42.14 -35.99 29.89
C ARG A 44 -42.63 -34.57 29.61
N SER A 45 -43.92 -34.30 29.78
CA SER A 45 -44.48 -32.95 29.62
C SER A 45 -43.79 -31.95 30.56
N ARG A 46 -43.63 -32.29 31.85
CA ARG A 46 -42.85 -31.47 32.80
C ARG A 46 -41.39 -31.29 32.39
N LYS A 47 -40.73 -32.33 31.83
CA LYS A 47 -39.35 -32.23 31.34
C LYS A 47 -39.25 -31.25 30.17
N VAL A 48 -40.20 -31.28 29.23
CA VAL A 48 -40.26 -30.33 28.11
C VAL A 48 -40.47 -28.90 28.63
N ILE A 49 -41.46 -28.68 29.51
CA ILE A 49 -41.71 -27.35 30.08
C ILE A 49 -40.49 -26.83 30.87
N LYS A 50 -39.84 -27.68 31.67
CA LYS A 50 -38.58 -27.30 32.34
C LYS A 50 -37.48 -26.92 31.34
N CYS A 51 -37.39 -27.61 30.21
CA CYS A 51 -36.44 -27.27 29.15
C CYS A 51 -36.78 -25.92 28.52
N VAL A 52 -38.05 -25.67 28.18
CA VAL A 52 -38.55 -24.39 27.66
C VAL A 52 -38.29 -23.26 28.64
N ASN A 53 -38.61 -23.43 29.92
CA ASN A 53 -38.32 -22.41 30.95
C ASN A 53 -36.83 -22.14 31.06
N ARG A 54 -35.97 -23.18 31.02
CA ARG A 54 -34.52 -23.01 31.03
C ARG A 54 -34.04 -22.21 29.80
N LEU A 55 -34.62 -22.45 28.63
CA LEU A 55 -34.31 -21.66 27.43
C LEU A 55 -34.83 -20.23 27.56
N GLN A 56 -36.05 -20.02 28.04
CA GLN A 56 -36.61 -18.69 28.28
C GLN A 56 -35.75 -17.88 29.25
N THR A 57 -35.29 -18.48 30.35
CA THR A 57 -34.35 -17.84 31.29
C THR A 57 -32.97 -17.64 30.68
N LYS A 58 -32.50 -18.57 29.83
CA LYS A 58 -31.22 -18.39 29.11
C LYS A 58 -31.25 -17.14 28.23
N TYR A 59 -32.36 -16.88 27.56
CA TYR A 59 -32.53 -15.75 26.63
C TYR A 59 -33.23 -14.53 27.25
N SER A 60 -33.53 -14.57 28.56
CA SER A 60 -34.13 -13.43 29.24
C SER A 60 -33.09 -12.33 29.42
N GLY A 61 -33.27 -11.20 28.76
CA GLY A 61 -32.31 -10.09 28.76
C GLY A 61 -31.42 -10.04 27.51
N MET A 62 -31.70 -10.86 26.48
CA MET A 62 -31.04 -10.74 25.19
C MET A 62 -31.42 -9.39 24.54
N PRO A 63 -30.44 -8.55 24.15
CA PRO A 63 -30.70 -7.34 23.39
C PRO A 63 -31.41 -7.67 22.07
N THR A 64 -32.28 -6.78 21.61
CA THR A 64 -32.94 -6.92 20.30
C THR A 64 -32.15 -6.15 19.27
N LEU A 65 -31.65 -6.81 18.23
CA LEU A 65 -30.90 -6.18 17.15
C LEU A 65 -31.85 -5.57 16.11
N ASP A 66 -32.49 -4.43 16.44
CA ASP A 66 -33.37 -3.73 15.50
C ASP A 66 -32.57 -2.91 14.46
N LEU A 67 -32.02 -3.61 13.46
CA LEU A 67 -31.28 -2.99 12.36
C LEU A 67 -32.10 -1.91 11.65
N LYS A 68 -33.41 -2.10 11.48
CA LYS A 68 -34.27 -1.13 10.78
C LYS A 68 -34.45 0.14 11.61
N GLY A 69 -34.70 0.00 12.90
CA GLY A 69 -34.75 1.11 13.85
C GLY A 69 -33.44 1.89 13.85
N LYS A 70 -32.31 1.16 13.93
CA LYS A 70 -30.98 1.77 13.95
C LYS A 70 -30.63 2.49 12.65
N LYS A 71 -30.97 1.93 11.48
CA LYS A 71 -30.85 2.61 10.18
C LYS A 71 -31.57 3.95 10.16
N LYS A 72 -32.82 3.97 10.64
CA LYS A 72 -33.62 5.20 10.69
C LYS A 72 -33.00 6.26 11.61
N GLU A 73 -32.46 5.83 12.76
CA GLU A 73 -31.80 6.70 13.72
C GLU A 73 -30.52 7.32 13.12
N LEU A 74 -29.56 6.49 12.69
CA LEU A 74 -28.26 6.97 12.22
C LEU A 74 -28.35 7.75 10.90
N TYR A 75 -29.18 7.33 9.93
CA TYR A 75 -29.38 8.16 8.74
C TYR A 75 -30.08 9.48 9.07
N GLY A 76 -30.97 9.51 10.07
CA GLY A 76 -31.56 10.76 10.56
C GLY A 76 -30.52 11.74 11.10
N LEU A 77 -29.54 11.23 11.86
CA LEU A 77 -28.42 12.01 12.38
C LEU A 77 -27.45 12.45 11.27
N LEU A 78 -27.14 11.58 10.30
CA LEU A 78 -26.32 11.93 9.13
C LEU A 78 -26.98 13.02 8.28
N ASP A 79 -28.30 12.94 8.06
CA ASP A 79 -29.07 13.98 7.38
C ASP A 79 -29.07 15.30 8.18
N GLU A 80 -29.07 15.24 9.51
CA GLU A 80 -28.93 16.42 10.36
C GLU A 80 -27.53 17.03 10.26
N LEU A 81 -26.48 16.22 10.30
CA LEU A 81 -25.09 16.62 10.10
C LEU A 81 -24.89 17.31 8.74
N ALA A 82 -25.46 16.75 7.67
CA ALA A 82 -25.41 17.34 6.34
C ALA A 82 -26.18 18.67 6.25
N ARG A 83 -27.32 18.78 6.96
CA ARG A 83 -28.09 20.04 7.05
C ARG A 83 -27.37 21.09 7.87
N ASP A 84 -26.74 20.71 8.98
CA ASP A 84 -25.94 21.63 9.80
C ASP A 84 -24.75 22.17 9.02
N SER A 85 -24.09 21.31 8.26
CA SER A 85 -22.97 21.69 7.39
C SER A 85 -23.37 22.76 6.36
N LYS A 86 -24.61 22.74 5.86
CA LYS A 86 -25.14 23.79 4.97
C LYS A 86 -25.53 25.06 5.72
N ARG A 87 -26.04 24.93 6.95
CA ARG A 87 -26.48 26.07 7.77
C ARG A 87 -25.32 26.88 8.32
N ALA A 88 -24.24 26.23 8.74
CA ALA A 88 -23.09 26.89 9.33
C ALA A 88 -22.29 27.76 8.33
N VAL A 89 -22.53 27.61 7.02
CA VAL A 89 -22.06 28.58 6.01
C VAL A 89 -22.77 29.93 6.15
N VAL A 90 -24.02 29.93 6.62
CA VAL A 90 -24.86 31.14 6.75
C VAL A 90 -24.96 31.61 8.21
N ARG A 91 -24.75 30.72 9.19
CA ARG A 91 -24.85 30.98 10.63
C ARG A 91 -23.53 30.70 11.33
N GLU A 92 -23.12 31.58 12.24
CA GLU A 92 -21.81 31.54 12.92
C GLU A 92 -21.60 30.37 13.92
N ARG A 93 -22.62 29.53 14.21
CA ARG A 93 -22.47 28.37 15.11
C ARG A 93 -22.94 27.09 14.44
N SER A 94 -22.07 26.08 14.43
CA SER A 94 -22.33 24.71 14.00
C SER A 94 -22.48 23.81 15.22
N ASN A 95 -23.40 22.85 15.14
CA ASN A 95 -23.57 21.80 16.15
C ASN A 95 -22.89 20.48 15.72
N ARG A 96 -21.93 20.56 14.81
CA ARG A 96 -21.28 19.40 14.19
C ARG A 96 -20.70 18.41 15.20
N ASP A 97 -19.99 18.89 16.20
CA ASP A 97 -19.30 18.02 17.16
C ASP A 97 -20.30 17.26 18.05
N GLU A 98 -21.42 17.90 18.41
CA GLU A 98 -22.52 17.27 19.17
C GLU A 98 -23.17 16.16 18.33
N ILE A 99 -23.50 16.46 17.07
CA ILE A 99 -24.13 15.48 16.16
C ILE A 99 -23.17 14.31 15.87
N LEU A 100 -21.88 14.59 15.66
CA LEU A 100 -20.86 13.54 15.48
C LEU A 100 -20.72 12.67 16.73
N GLY A 101 -20.69 13.28 17.91
CA GLY A 101 -20.68 12.57 19.19
C GLY A 101 -21.89 11.66 19.34
N GLU A 102 -23.09 12.16 19.05
CA GLU A 102 -24.33 11.37 19.09
C GLU A 102 -24.32 10.18 18.12
N ILE A 103 -23.83 10.38 16.89
CA ILE A 103 -23.69 9.30 15.90
C ILE A 103 -22.75 8.22 16.44
N VAL A 104 -21.59 8.61 16.98
CA VAL A 104 -20.60 7.64 17.47
C VAL A 104 -21.08 6.95 18.73
N ASP A 105 -21.60 7.66 19.73
CA ASP A 105 -22.17 7.07 20.94
C ASP A 105 -23.28 6.06 20.61
N SER A 106 -24.14 6.41 19.65
CA SER A 106 -25.21 5.55 19.16
C SER A 106 -24.68 4.26 18.52
N MET A 107 -23.57 4.32 17.76
CA MET A 107 -22.90 3.15 17.21
C MET A 107 -22.20 2.33 18.30
N LEU A 108 -21.41 2.96 19.17
CA LEU A 108 -20.62 2.30 20.21
C LEU A 108 -21.50 1.54 21.22
N GLY A 109 -22.63 2.15 21.64
CA GLY A 109 -23.61 1.46 22.49
C GLY A 109 -24.19 0.21 21.83
N TRP A 110 -24.43 0.29 20.52
CA TRP A 110 -24.99 -0.83 19.76
C TRP A 110 -23.99 -1.95 19.49
N LEU A 111 -22.71 -1.65 19.37
CA LEU A 111 -21.65 -2.66 19.28
C LEU A 111 -21.64 -3.61 20.49
N ASN A 112 -21.88 -3.10 21.69
CA ASN A 112 -21.99 -3.93 22.89
C ASN A 112 -23.20 -4.88 22.84
N ASP A 113 -24.34 -4.41 22.30
CA ASP A 113 -25.53 -5.26 22.10
C ASP A 113 -25.27 -6.37 21.09
N VAL A 114 -24.65 -6.04 19.96
CA VAL A 114 -24.26 -7.00 18.91
C VAL A 114 -23.32 -8.06 19.50
N TRP A 115 -22.27 -7.64 20.20
CA TRP A 115 -21.33 -8.55 20.85
C TRP A 115 -22.04 -9.46 21.87
N THR A 116 -22.94 -8.90 22.69
CA THR A 116 -23.68 -9.66 23.71
C THR A 116 -24.54 -10.76 23.06
N VAL A 117 -25.28 -10.44 22.01
CA VAL A 117 -26.13 -11.40 21.28
C VAL A 117 -25.29 -12.54 20.70
N VAL A 118 -24.15 -12.20 20.13
CA VAL A 118 -23.23 -13.15 19.49
C VAL A 118 -22.51 -14.02 20.52
N TYR A 119 -21.80 -13.42 21.47
CA TYR A 119 -20.88 -14.12 22.35
C TYR A 119 -21.59 -14.77 23.54
N GLU A 120 -22.53 -14.08 24.18
CA GLU A 120 -23.22 -14.61 25.36
C GLU A 120 -24.38 -15.53 24.99
N TYR A 121 -25.22 -15.10 24.04
CA TYR A 121 -26.44 -15.82 23.68
C TYR A 121 -26.23 -16.83 22.55
N ASN A 122 -25.20 -16.65 21.72
CA ASN A 122 -24.82 -17.54 20.62
C ASN A 122 -25.96 -17.77 19.61
N VAL A 123 -26.58 -16.69 19.16
CA VAL A 123 -27.74 -16.67 18.25
C VAL A 123 -27.68 -15.45 17.32
N HIS A 124 -28.55 -15.42 16.30
CA HIS A 124 -28.72 -14.27 15.38
C HIS A 124 -27.44 -13.82 14.66
N PHE A 125 -26.53 -14.75 14.32
CA PHE A 125 -25.24 -14.43 13.70
C PHE A 125 -25.35 -13.66 12.36
N GLU A 126 -26.29 -14.04 11.48
CA GLU A 126 -26.49 -13.32 10.20
C GLU A 126 -26.99 -11.89 10.40
N GLU A 127 -27.87 -11.68 11.39
CA GLU A 127 -28.40 -10.37 11.75
C GLU A 127 -27.32 -9.49 12.39
N ALA A 128 -26.52 -10.07 13.31
CA ALA A 128 -25.35 -9.41 13.88
C ALA A 128 -24.32 -9.00 12.82
N HIS A 129 -24.03 -9.88 11.86
CA HIS A 129 -23.15 -9.56 10.73
C HIS A 129 -23.71 -8.39 9.89
N SER A 130 -25.02 -8.40 9.60
CA SER A 130 -25.69 -7.30 8.89
C SER A 130 -25.64 -5.97 9.66
N CYS A 131 -25.70 -6.00 10.99
CA CYS A 131 -25.51 -4.82 11.84
C CYS A 131 -24.10 -4.26 11.73
N LEU A 132 -23.06 -5.11 11.76
CA LEU A 132 -21.66 -4.69 11.65
C LEU A 132 -21.34 -4.09 10.26
N LEU A 133 -21.87 -4.68 9.19
CA LEU A 133 -21.78 -4.11 7.84
C LEU A 133 -22.43 -2.73 7.76
N PHE A 134 -23.60 -2.57 8.38
CA PHE A 134 -24.28 -1.27 8.39
C PHE A 134 -23.48 -0.21 9.16
N ILE A 135 -22.86 -0.56 10.29
CA ILE A 135 -21.97 0.39 11.00
C ILE A 135 -20.80 0.78 10.11
N THR A 136 -20.22 -0.18 9.38
CA THR A 136 -19.14 0.10 8.40
C THR A 136 -19.59 1.10 7.34
N GLU A 137 -20.78 0.91 6.77
CA GLU A 137 -21.38 1.85 5.79
C GLU A 137 -21.52 3.28 6.36
N VAL A 138 -21.94 3.40 7.62
CA VAL A 138 -22.05 4.69 8.31
C VAL A 138 -20.67 5.33 8.51
N LEU A 139 -19.64 4.56 8.88
CA LEU A 139 -18.27 5.06 9.02
C LEU A 139 -17.70 5.54 7.67
N THR A 140 -17.91 4.78 6.59
CA THR A 140 -17.51 5.20 5.24
C THR A 140 -18.21 6.51 4.86
N THR A 141 -19.51 6.62 5.16
CA THR A 141 -20.28 7.84 4.92
C THR A 141 -19.67 9.02 5.69
N LEU A 142 -19.38 8.86 6.98
CA LEU A 142 -18.75 9.90 7.80
C LEU A 142 -17.39 10.37 7.24
N SER A 143 -16.54 9.44 6.80
CA SER A 143 -15.23 9.75 6.22
C SER A 143 -15.31 10.45 4.86
N SER A 144 -16.40 10.22 4.13
CA SER A 144 -16.67 10.85 2.83
C SER A 144 -17.23 12.27 2.92
N ILE A 145 -17.78 12.67 4.08
CA ILE A 145 -18.34 14.02 4.25
C ILE A 145 -17.19 15.05 4.16
N PRO A 146 -17.20 15.97 3.17
CA PRO A 146 -16.17 16.99 3.05
C PRO A 146 -16.12 17.88 4.29
N GLY A 147 -14.93 18.35 4.65
CA GLY A 147 -14.79 19.41 5.65
C GLY A 147 -15.56 20.65 5.18
N MET A 148 -16.33 21.29 6.07
CA MET A 148 -17.00 22.54 5.74
C MET A 148 -15.98 23.59 5.28
N GLY A 149 -16.27 24.33 4.20
CA GLY A 149 -15.50 25.53 3.82
C GLY A 149 -14.03 25.29 3.42
N GLY A 150 -13.65 24.08 3.04
CA GLY A 150 -12.24 23.74 2.76
C GLY A 150 -11.39 23.55 4.01
N HIS A 151 -12.02 23.36 5.18
CA HIS A 151 -11.31 23.05 6.43
C HIS A 151 -10.82 21.60 6.48
N CYS A 152 -9.68 21.40 7.16
CA CYS A 152 -9.05 20.10 7.39
C CYS A 152 -10.01 19.08 8.03
N LYS A 153 -9.91 17.79 7.65
CA LYS A 153 -10.61 16.65 8.30
C LYS A 153 -10.16 16.37 9.75
N CYS A 154 -9.17 17.13 10.22
CA CYS A 154 -8.55 17.06 11.55
C CYS A 154 -9.57 16.83 12.68
N THR A 155 -10.64 17.63 12.79
CA THR A 155 -11.61 17.51 13.91
C THR A 155 -12.29 16.14 13.97
N ILE A 156 -12.56 15.52 12.83
CA ILE A 156 -13.15 14.17 12.80
C ILE A 156 -12.10 13.14 13.22
N ASN A 157 -10.87 13.26 12.71
CA ASN A 157 -9.81 12.29 12.95
C ASN A 157 -9.29 12.31 14.41
N TYR A 158 -9.37 13.46 15.09
CA TYR A 158 -8.95 13.63 16.48
C TYR A 158 -10.08 13.43 17.51
N LEU A 159 -11.28 13.04 17.08
CA LEU A 159 -12.38 12.82 18.02
C LEU A 159 -12.11 11.54 18.81
N SER A 160 -11.84 11.66 20.11
CA SER A 160 -11.50 10.50 20.95
C SER A 160 -12.75 9.86 21.54
N PHE A 161 -12.78 8.53 21.52
CA PHE A 161 -13.87 7.72 22.03
C PHE A 161 -13.35 6.55 22.85
N ASN A 162 -14.10 6.21 23.90
CA ASN A 162 -13.81 5.08 24.77
C ASN A 162 -14.94 4.05 24.64
N LEU A 163 -14.66 2.94 23.96
CA LEU A 163 -15.61 1.81 23.89
C LEU A 163 -15.27 0.79 24.98
N ALA A 164 -16.22 0.50 25.86
CA ALA A 164 -16.10 -0.55 26.86
C ALA A 164 -17.13 -1.66 26.60
N ILE A 165 -16.68 -2.81 26.11
CA ILE A 165 -17.51 -4.00 25.96
C ILE A 165 -17.66 -4.67 27.33
N ARG A 166 -18.91 -4.93 27.74
CA ARG A 166 -19.22 -5.40 29.10
C ARG A 166 -20.00 -6.71 29.10
N ARG A 167 -19.63 -7.58 30.02
CA ARG A 167 -20.32 -8.83 30.37
C ARG A 167 -20.82 -8.76 31.78
N LYS A 168 -22.14 -8.78 31.97
CA LYS A 168 -22.78 -8.68 33.30
C LYS A 168 -22.23 -7.52 34.15
N GLY A 169 -21.93 -6.39 33.52
CA GLY A 169 -21.37 -5.20 34.16
C GLY A 169 -19.83 -5.14 34.22
N LYS A 170 -19.12 -6.27 34.13
CA LYS A 170 -17.65 -6.32 34.10
C LYS A 170 -17.15 -5.97 32.69
N VAL A 171 -16.17 -5.07 32.60
CA VAL A 171 -15.53 -4.73 31.33
C VAL A 171 -14.67 -5.92 30.88
N ILE A 172 -14.85 -6.35 29.64
CA ILE A 172 -14.11 -7.45 29.01
C ILE A 172 -13.03 -6.91 28.08
N LYS A 173 -13.33 -5.84 27.34
CA LYS A 173 -12.38 -5.16 26.48
C LYS A 173 -12.66 -3.66 26.49
N ARG A 174 -11.60 -2.87 26.56
CA ARG A 174 -11.62 -1.43 26.31
C ARG A 174 -10.93 -1.14 24.99
N PHE A 175 -11.42 -0.14 24.29
CA PHE A 175 -10.78 0.45 23.12
C PHE A 175 -10.73 1.95 23.34
N ASN A 176 -9.53 2.51 23.29
CA ASN A 176 -9.32 3.95 23.21
C ASN A 176 -9.08 4.28 21.73
N LEU A 177 -10.06 4.90 21.09
CA LEU A 177 -10.05 5.10 19.63
C LEU A 177 -10.01 6.60 19.34
N SER A 178 -9.13 7.01 18.42
CA SER A 178 -9.14 8.37 17.87
C SER A 178 -9.71 8.35 16.47
N GLY A 179 -10.80 9.06 16.25
CA GLY A 179 -11.44 9.20 14.96
C GLY A 179 -12.32 8.02 14.54
N PRO A 180 -13.36 8.27 13.72
CA PRO A 180 -14.23 7.22 13.18
C PRO A 180 -13.51 6.08 12.43
N PRO A 181 -12.44 6.32 11.64
CA PRO A 181 -11.75 5.24 10.93
C PRO A 181 -11.29 4.11 11.86
N ASN A 182 -10.84 4.45 13.07
CA ASN A 182 -10.31 3.49 14.04
C ASN A 182 -11.39 2.65 14.75
N ILE A 183 -12.68 2.93 14.51
CA ILE A 183 -13.80 2.07 14.96
C ILE A 183 -13.76 0.71 14.21
N ASP A 184 -13.11 0.65 13.05
CA ASP A 184 -12.85 -0.59 12.31
C ASP A 184 -12.19 -1.68 13.19
N ARG A 185 -11.29 -1.29 14.11
CA ARG A 185 -10.61 -2.19 15.05
C ARG A 185 -11.61 -2.88 15.96
N ALA A 186 -12.58 -2.14 16.51
CA ALA A 186 -13.62 -2.71 17.35
C ALA A 186 -14.57 -3.62 16.55
N LEU A 187 -14.92 -3.22 15.31
CA LEU A 187 -15.75 -4.02 14.42
C LEU A 187 -15.09 -5.37 14.10
N LEU A 188 -13.82 -5.37 13.69
CA LEU A 188 -13.05 -6.57 13.38
C LEU A 188 -12.87 -7.47 14.60
N TRP A 189 -12.69 -6.88 15.79
CA TRP A 189 -12.71 -7.65 17.03
C TRP A 189 -14.05 -8.35 17.24
N ILE A 190 -15.19 -7.66 17.07
CA ILE A 190 -16.52 -8.30 17.23
C ILE A 190 -16.79 -9.35 16.15
N TRP A 191 -16.38 -9.13 14.89
CA TRP A 191 -16.48 -10.16 13.85
C TRP A 191 -15.64 -11.40 14.17
N ARG A 192 -14.45 -11.23 14.75
CA ARG A 192 -13.64 -12.36 15.24
C ARG A 192 -14.42 -13.17 16.28
N GLU A 193 -15.02 -12.50 17.26
CA GLU A 193 -15.88 -13.13 18.29
C GLU A 193 -17.08 -13.87 17.66
N LEU A 194 -17.68 -13.27 16.63
CA LEU A 194 -18.79 -13.84 15.87
C LEU A 194 -18.41 -15.15 15.21
N PHE A 195 -17.32 -15.19 14.46
CA PHE A 195 -16.94 -16.38 13.73
C PHE A 195 -16.51 -17.53 14.66
N VAL A 196 -15.75 -17.25 15.72
CA VAL A 196 -15.37 -18.32 16.66
C VAL A 196 -16.59 -18.89 17.41
N CYS A 197 -17.63 -18.07 17.68
CA CYS A 197 -18.88 -18.55 18.28
C CYS A 197 -19.74 -19.36 17.31
N MET A 198 -19.81 -18.95 16.04
CA MET A 198 -20.47 -19.73 14.98
C MET A 198 -19.84 -21.12 14.84
N LEU A 199 -18.51 -21.16 14.75
CA LEU A 199 -17.73 -22.40 14.69
C LEU A 199 -17.92 -23.26 15.95
N ALA A 200 -17.91 -22.64 17.14
CA ALA A 200 -18.04 -23.36 18.41
C ALA A 200 -19.44 -23.98 18.63
N THR A 201 -20.45 -23.49 17.90
CA THR A 201 -21.83 -23.98 17.98
C THR A 201 -22.24 -24.86 16.80
N ASP A 202 -21.34 -25.09 15.82
CA ASP A 202 -21.61 -25.79 14.56
C ASP A 202 -22.85 -25.26 13.81
N ASN A 203 -23.21 -24.00 14.04
CA ASN A 203 -24.38 -23.36 13.43
C ASN A 203 -23.93 -22.42 12.31
N HIS A 204 -24.52 -22.58 11.12
CA HIS A 204 -24.32 -21.68 9.99
C HIS A 204 -22.86 -21.53 9.55
N THR A 205 -22.00 -22.53 9.81
CA THR A 205 -20.57 -22.45 9.46
C THR A 205 -20.35 -22.34 7.95
N GLU A 206 -21.29 -22.82 7.14
CA GLU A 206 -21.32 -22.65 5.69
C GLU A 206 -21.48 -21.21 5.21
N LYS A 207 -21.90 -20.29 6.10
CA LYS A 207 -22.08 -18.86 5.80
C LYS A 207 -20.82 -18.04 6.03
N ILE A 208 -19.84 -18.57 6.76
CA ILE A 208 -18.62 -17.83 7.09
C ILE A 208 -17.89 -17.35 5.82
N PRO A 209 -17.69 -18.17 4.77
CA PRO A 209 -17.01 -17.70 3.56
C PRO A 209 -17.70 -16.51 2.87
N SER A 210 -19.03 -16.47 2.81
CA SER A 210 -19.74 -15.32 2.24
C SER A 210 -19.58 -14.08 3.12
N MET A 211 -19.65 -14.24 4.44
CA MET A 211 -19.43 -13.12 5.37
C MET A 211 -18.00 -12.57 5.33
N LEU A 212 -16.99 -13.41 5.07
CA LEU A 212 -15.61 -12.96 4.83
C LEU A 212 -15.51 -12.16 3.52
N SER A 213 -16.23 -12.57 2.48
CA SER A 213 -16.33 -11.84 1.22
C SER A 213 -16.98 -10.46 1.42
N ASP A 214 -18.04 -10.38 2.24
CA ASP A 214 -18.70 -9.11 2.55
C ASP A 214 -17.77 -8.13 3.32
N ILE A 215 -16.91 -8.65 4.22
CA ILE A 215 -15.90 -7.85 4.93
C ILE A 215 -14.81 -7.39 3.97
N GLU A 216 -14.35 -8.25 3.07
CA GLU A 216 -13.38 -7.88 2.04
C GLU A 216 -13.91 -6.76 1.13
N GLU A 217 -15.16 -6.86 0.67
CA GLU A 217 -15.77 -5.87 -0.22
C GLU A 217 -15.90 -4.51 0.48
N THR A 218 -16.16 -4.49 1.79
CA THR A 218 -16.40 -3.27 2.55
C THR A 218 -15.15 -2.63 3.18
N LEU A 219 -14.20 -3.45 3.66
CA LEU A 219 -13.02 -3.01 4.41
C LEU A 219 -11.68 -3.42 3.79
N GLY A 220 -11.69 -4.08 2.62
CA GLY A 220 -10.50 -4.59 1.95
C GLY A 220 -9.98 -5.90 2.53
N TRP A 221 -9.17 -6.62 1.75
CA TRP A 221 -8.65 -7.93 2.13
C TRP A 221 -7.72 -7.89 3.36
N GLN A 222 -7.04 -6.76 3.62
CA GLN A 222 -6.15 -6.57 4.77
C GLN A 222 -6.91 -6.74 6.10
N SER A 223 -8.20 -6.40 6.08
CA SER A 223 -9.06 -6.51 7.25
C SER A 223 -9.30 -7.95 7.68
N LEU A 224 -9.16 -8.92 6.76
CA LEU A 224 -9.28 -10.34 7.08
C LEU A 224 -8.11 -10.84 7.93
N GLU A 225 -6.89 -10.37 7.65
CA GLU A 225 -5.72 -10.63 8.51
C GLU A 225 -5.89 -9.95 9.87
N ARG A 226 -6.20 -8.64 9.86
CA ARG A 226 -6.43 -7.86 11.10
C ARG A 226 -7.50 -8.47 11.99
N LEU A 227 -8.56 -9.04 11.40
CA LEU A 227 -9.62 -9.74 12.13
C LEU A 227 -9.05 -10.85 13.01
N LEU A 228 -8.11 -11.67 12.52
CA LEU A 228 -7.48 -12.73 13.33
C LEU A 228 -6.76 -12.19 14.56
N TYR A 229 -6.19 -10.99 14.43
CA TYR A 229 -5.47 -10.31 15.50
C TYR A 229 -6.36 -9.39 16.34
N GLY A 230 -7.70 -9.45 16.18
CA GLY A 230 -8.62 -8.63 16.96
C GLY A 230 -8.65 -7.16 16.54
N GLY A 231 -8.43 -6.89 15.26
CA GLY A 231 -8.48 -5.56 14.64
C GLY A 231 -7.13 -4.82 14.59
N TYR A 232 -6.12 -5.30 15.32
CA TYR A 232 -4.79 -4.72 15.32
C TYR A 232 -4.10 -4.90 13.96
N ARG A 233 -3.37 -3.85 13.52
CA ARG A 233 -2.47 -3.94 12.38
C ARG A 233 -1.28 -4.81 12.76
N VAL A 234 -0.95 -5.79 11.92
CA VAL A 234 0.31 -6.51 12.08
C VAL A 234 1.40 -5.54 11.64
N ARG A 235 2.27 -5.11 12.56
CA ARG A 235 3.52 -4.45 12.19
C ARG A 235 4.33 -5.44 11.37
N SER A 236 4.22 -5.33 10.05
CA SER A 236 5.07 -6.07 9.13
C SER A 236 6.39 -5.30 9.08
N PRO A 237 7.52 -5.89 9.51
CA PRO A 237 8.82 -5.24 9.45
C PRO A 237 9.30 -4.93 8.01
N TYR A 238 8.48 -5.25 6.99
CA TYR A 238 8.78 -5.09 5.58
C TYR A 238 7.86 -4.08 4.87
N LEU A 239 6.91 -3.44 5.56
CA LEU A 239 5.93 -2.50 4.96
C LEU A 239 6.07 -1.05 5.42
N ASP A 240 7.14 -0.70 6.15
CA ASP A 240 7.35 0.66 6.69
C ASP A 240 7.79 1.70 5.65
N ASP A 241 8.18 1.28 4.45
CA ASP A 241 8.70 2.18 3.43
C ASP A 241 7.65 2.33 2.30
N GLU A 242 6.91 3.45 2.26
CA GLU A 242 7.01 4.43 1.15
C GLU A 242 5.82 5.38 0.96
N ASP A 243 4.61 5.18 1.50
CA ASP A 243 3.47 6.04 1.10
C ASP A 243 2.49 6.49 2.22
N ASP A 244 2.77 6.23 3.50
CA ASP A 244 1.98 6.84 4.58
C ASP A 244 2.74 8.03 5.18
N ASP A 245 2.80 9.13 4.41
CA ASP A 245 3.23 10.47 4.89
C ASP A 245 2.27 11.05 5.96
N GLY A 246 1.38 10.23 6.52
CA GLY A 246 0.66 10.54 7.74
C GLY A 246 1.61 10.41 8.93
N ASP A 247 2.12 11.54 9.39
CA ASP A 247 2.77 11.74 10.71
C ASP A 247 1.83 11.35 11.89
N GLU A 248 1.26 10.15 11.88
CA GLU A 248 0.64 9.54 13.05
C GLU A 248 1.72 8.69 13.72
N GLU A 249 2.52 9.37 14.55
CA GLU A 249 3.33 8.75 15.60
C GLU A 249 2.41 7.84 16.45
N GLU A 250 2.21 6.58 16.03
CA GLU A 250 1.64 5.50 16.84
C GLU A 250 2.61 5.11 17.99
N GLU A 251 3.23 6.09 18.65
CA GLU A 251 4.08 5.87 19.84
C GLU A 251 3.24 5.62 21.10
N ASP A 252 1.93 5.94 21.11
CA ASP A 252 1.08 5.77 22.28
C ASP A 252 0.43 4.37 22.42
N ASP A 253 0.44 3.52 21.37
CA ASP A 253 -0.25 2.21 21.41
C ASP A 253 0.64 1.07 21.92
N GLU A 254 1.94 1.30 22.15
CA GLU A 254 2.82 0.33 22.84
C GLU A 254 2.48 0.22 24.34
N ASN A 255 1.90 1.25 24.94
CA ASN A 255 1.44 1.23 26.34
C ASN A 255 0.10 0.50 26.52
N GLU A 256 -0.77 0.43 25.50
CA GLU A 256 -2.05 -0.28 25.62
C GLU A 256 -1.87 -1.81 25.73
N PHE A 257 -0.74 -2.35 25.24
CA PHE A 257 -0.38 -3.75 25.42
C PHE A 257 0.21 -4.05 26.81
N LEU A 258 0.82 -3.04 27.46
CA LEU A 258 1.28 -3.13 28.85
C LEU A 258 0.12 -2.97 29.82
N ASP A 259 -0.85 -2.10 29.53
CA ASP A 259 -2.05 -1.91 30.37
C ASP A 259 -2.97 -3.15 30.45
N ASP A 260 -3.03 -4.00 29.40
CA ASP A 260 -3.75 -5.29 29.45
C ASP A 260 -2.98 -6.39 30.22
N MET A 261 -1.71 -6.14 30.57
CA MET A 261 -0.86 -7.01 31.42
C MET A 261 -0.71 -6.47 32.85
N ASP A 262 -0.90 -5.17 33.07
CA ASP A 262 -0.78 -4.47 34.36
C ASP A 262 -2.13 -4.21 35.06
N ASP A 263 -3.25 -4.79 34.62
CA ASP A 263 -4.47 -4.91 35.45
C ASP A 263 -4.29 -5.99 36.53
N GLU A 264 -3.20 -5.84 37.30
CA GLU A 264 -3.10 -6.27 38.70
C GLU A 264 -4.15 -5.50 39.52
N CYS A 265 -5.44 -5.83 39.32
CA CYS A 265 -6.41 -5.79 40.41
C CYS A 265 -6.10 -6.93 41.41
N LEU A 266 -4.84 -7.00 41.85
CA LEU A 266 -4.36 -7.73 43.02
C LEU A 266 -4.66 -6.87 44.26
N GLU A 267 -5.93 -6.73 44.62
CA GLU A 267 -6.29 -6.49 46.01
C GLU A 267 -7.52 -7.36 46.35
N ASP A 268 -7.28 -8.38 47.19
CA ASP A 268 -8.24 -9.19 47.94
C ASP A 268 -9.02 -10.33 47.23
N ASP A 269 -8.30 -11.30 46.66
CA ASP A 269 -8.73 -12.71 46.75
C ASP A 269 -7.48 -13.62 46.84
N GLU A 270 -6.81 -13.55 47.99
CA GLU A 270 -5.96 -14.64 48.48
C GLU A 270 -6.85 -15.90 48.62
N ASP A 271 -6.42 -17.04 48.06
CA ASP A 271 -6.96 -18.42 48.26
C ASP A 271 -7.53 -19.15 47.03
N VAL A 272 -6.94 -18.99 45.83
CA VAL A 272 -7.04 -20.05 44.81
C VAL A 272 -5.66 -20.50 44.37
N ASP A 273 -5.14 -21.51 45.08
CA ASP A 273 -4.01 -22.36 44.72
C ASP A 273 -4.28 -23.13 43.41
N ASP A 274 -4.43 -22.43 42.28
CA ASP A 274 -4.41 -23.08 40.96
C ASP A 274 -2.95 -23.27 40.52
N GLU A 275 -2.28 -24.23 41.19
CA GLU A 275 -1.03 -24.88 40.78
C GLU A 275 -1.17 -25.68 39.45
N GLU A 276 -2.26 -25.51 38.69
CA GLU A 276 -2.37 -26.05 37.33
C GLU A 276 -1.81 -25.04 36.33
N GLY A 277 -0.48 -25.08 36.18
CA GLY A 277 0.32 -24.37 35.19
C GLY A 277 -0.07 -24.67 33.73
N GLY A 278 -1.29 -24.29 33.34
CA GLY A 278 -1.76 -24.28 31.98
C GLY A 278 -0.98 -23.25 31.19
N TRP A 279 -0.08 -23.72 30.33
CA TRP A 279 0.65 -22.91 29.38
C TRP A 279 -0.32 -22.08 28.53
N ARG A 280 -0.62 -20.85 28.93
CA ARG A 280 -1.40 -19.92 28.11
C ARG A 280 -0.55 -19.63 26.86
N CYS A 281 -1.09 -19.92 25.68
CA CYS A 281 -0.41 -19.57 24.43
C CYS A 281 -0.21 -18.06 24.41
N ARG A 282 1.03 -17.61 24.19
CA ARG A 282 1.34 -16.19 23.98
C ARG A 282 1.08 -15.73 22.55
N CYS A 283 0.36 -16.53 21.76
CA CYS A 283 0.08 -16.19 20.37
C CYS A 283 -1.08 -15.18 20.29
N ARG A 284 -0.97 -14.21 19.38
CA ARG A 284 -1.93 -13.09 19.20
C ARG A 284 -3.34 -13.52 18.74
N LEU A 285 -3.50 -14.80 18.40
CA LEU A 285 -4.76 -15.41 17.99
C LEU A 285 -5.66 -15.80 19.18
N HIS A 286 -5.20 -15.64 20.42
CA HIS A 286 -5.99 -15.92 21.64
C HIS A 286 -6.70 -14.67 22.15
N ALA A 287 -7.77 -14.87 22.92
CA ALA A 287 -8.37 -13.83 23.73
C ALA A 287 -8.63 -14.37 25.14
N ASN A 288 -8.37 -13.56 26.16
CA ASN A 288 -8.37 -13.98 27.56
C ASN A 288 -9.76 -14.40 28.06
N HIS A 289 -10.82 -13.85 27.49
CA HIS A 289 -12.20 -14.12 27.89
C HIS A 289 -12.80 -15.36 27.22
N TRP A 290 -12.10 -15.99 26.27
CA TRP A 290 -12.58 -17.16 25.54
C TRP A 290 -12.62 -18.41 26.42
N SER A 291 -13.75 -19.12 26.37
CA SER A 291 -13.81 -20.49 26.90
C SER A 291 -12.89 -21.42 26.09
N PRO A 292 -12.42 -22.55 26.65
CA PRO A 292 -11.60 -23.51 25.91
C PRO A 292 -12.23 -24.00 24.60
N ASN A 293 -13.57 -24.17 24.57
CA ASN A 293 -14.31 -24.57 23.38
C ASN A 293 -14.20 -23.53 22.26
N ILE A 294 -14.46 -22.27 22.58
CA ILE A 294 -14.36 -21.15 21.62
C ILE A 294 -12.90 -20.96 21.19
N ASN A 295 -11.98 -20.99 22.15
CA ASN A 295 -10.57 -20.79 21.88
C ASN A 295 -10.02 -21.80 20.86
N ASN A 296 -10.46 -23.06 20.91
CA ASN A 296 -10.03 -24.08 19.94
C ASN A 296 -10.45 -23.76 18.49
N GLN A 297 -11.52 -23.00 18.29
CA GLN A 297 -12.03 -22.64 16.96
C GLN A 297 -11.18 -21.58 16.24
N ARG A 298 -10.29 -20.88 16.95
CA ARG A 298 -9.38 -19.88 16.35
C ARG A 298 -8.55 -20.45 15.20
N ILE A 299 -8.19 -21.73 15.27
CA ILE A 299 -7.39 -22.42 14.24
C ILE A 299 -8.23 -22.63 12.98
N GLN A 300 -9.48 -23.08 13.15
CA GLN A 300 -10.39 -23.23 12.03
C GLN A 300 -10.74 -21.89 11.38
N LEU A 301 -10.91 -20.83 12.17
CA LEU A 301 -11.11 -19.48 11.64
C LEU A 301 -9.89 -19.00 10.83
N ARG A 302 -8.67 -19.18 11.36
CA ARG A 302 -7.43 -18.90 10.62
C ARG A 302 -7.38 -19.65 9.31
N ASP A 303 -7.70 -20.94 9.30
CA ASP A 303 -7.66 -21.76 8.10
C ASP A 303 -8.69 -21.30 7.05
N LEU A 304 -9.88 -20.86 7.47
CA LEU A 304 -10.88 -20.27 6.56
C LEU A 304 -10.40 -18.95 5.95
N ILE A 305 -9.81 -18.07 6.75
CA ILE A 305 -9.26 -16.79 6.27
C ILE A 305 -8.06 -17.02 5.34
N TYR A 306 -7.15 -17.91 5.72
CA TYR A 306 -6.02 -18.32 4.88
C TYR A 306 -6.48 -18.87 3.53
N GLN A 307 -7.50 -19.73 3.50
CA GLN A 307 -8.08 -20.24 2.26
C GLN A 307 -8.69 -19.14 1.40
N HIS A 308 -9.39 -18.18 2.02
CA HIS A 308 -9.97 -17.04 1.32
C HIS A 308 -8.89 -16.16 0.68
N LEU A 309 -7.86 -15.80 1.44
CA LEU A 309 -6.74 -14.98 0.94
C LEU A 309 -5.97 -15.68 -0.19
N LEU A 310 -5.81 -17.02 -0.15
CA LEU A 310 -5.22 -17.77 -1.26
C LEU A 310 -6.03 -17.65 -2.56
N VAL A 311 -7.37 -17.72 -2.47
CA VAL A 311 -8.24 -17.55 -3.64
C VAL A 311 -8.09 -16.14 -4.21
N LEU A 312 -8.03 -15.12 -3.35
CA LEU A 312 -7.79 -13.73 -3.78
C LEU A 312 -6.43 -13.57 -4.45
N PHE A 313 -5.40 -14.20 -3.91
CA PHE A 313 -4.05 -14.11 -4.46
C PHE A 313 -3.93 -14.75 -5.85
N GLU A 314 -4.66 -15.82 -6.10
CA GLU A 314 -4.76 -16.44 -7.43
C GLU A 314 -5.44 -15.52 -8.46
N LEU A 315 -6.28 -14.56 -8.02
CA LEU A 315 -6.97 -13.59 -8.88
C LEU A 315 -6.17 -12.30 -9.07
N THR A 316 -5.69 -11.72 -7.98
CA THR A 316 -5.02 -10.41 -7.94
C THR A 316 -3.80 -10.49 -7.01
N PRO A 317 -2.68 -11.07 -7.47
CA PRO A 317 -1.48 -11.18 -6.65
C PRO A 317 -0.93 -9.79 -6.33
N SER A 318 -0.39 -9.62 -5.12
CA SER A 318 0.40 -8.46 -4.73
C SER A 318 1.39 -8.87 -3.63
N HIS A 319 2.50 -8.13 -3.49
CA HIS A 319 3.47 -8.40 -2.44
C HIS A 319 2.87 -8.24 -1.03
N LYS A 320 2.04 -7.22 -0.81
CA LYS A 320 1.33 -7.03 0.48
C LYS A 320 0.45 -8.25 0.82
N LEU A 321 -0.31 -8.77 -0.15
CA LEU A 321 -1.15 -9.96 0.05
C LEU A 321 -0.30 -11.23 0.26
N PHE A 322 0.82 -11.36 -0.45
CA PHE A 322 1.79 -12.45 -0.22
C PHE A 322 2.25 -12.48 1.24
N MET A 323 2.69 -11.34 1.78
CA MET A 323 3.17 -11.24 3.16
C MET A 323 2.06 -11.53 4.19
N SER A 324 0.85 -11.06 3.92
CA SER A 324 -0.33 -11.36 4.75
C SER A 324 -0.68 -12.84 4.78
N ILE A 325 -0.62 -13.53 3.64
CA ILE A 325 -0.84 -14.98 3.58
C ILE A 325 0.26 -15.72 4.35
N MET A 326 1.50 -15.26 4.23
CA MET A 326 2.64 -15.83 4.97
C MET A 326 2.51 -15.66 6.48
N SER A 327 2.00 -14.52 6.96
CA SER A 327 1.83 -14.25 8.40
C SER A 327 0.75 -15.13 9.05
N VAL A 328 -0.32 -15.44 8.31
CA VAL A 328 -1.43 -16.28 8.80
C VAL A 328 -1.25 -17.77 8.47
N SER A 329 -0.21 -18.13 7.71
CA SER A 329 0.00 -19.48 7.21
C SER A 329 0.18 -20.51 8.34
N PRO A 330 -0.48 -21.68 8.26
CA PRO A 330 -0.20 -22.81 9.14
C PRO A 330 1.17 -23.45 8.89
N ASP A 331 1.62 -23.46 7.63
CA ASP A 331 2.89 -24.00 7.16
C ASP A 331 3.52 -22.99 6.18
N PRO A 332 4.41 -22.11 6.65
CA PRO A 332 5.03 -21.09 5.81
C PRO A 332 5.74 -21.66 4.59
N GLN A 333 6.40 -22.82 4.68
CA GLN A 333 7.21 -23.36 3.58
C GLN A 333 6.35 -23.91 2.44
N GLU A 334 5.28 -24.65 2.77
CA GLU A 334 4.34 -25.15 1.77
C GLU A 334 3.58 -23.98 1.12
N THR A 335 3.15 -23.02 1.93
CA THR A 335 2.45 -21.82 1.46
C THR A 335 3.31 -21.01 0.51
N GLU A 336 4.56 -20.71 0.88
CA GLU A 336 5.52 -19.98 0.05
C GLU A 336 5.69 -20.66 -1.32
N SER A 337 5.91 -21.98 -1.31
CA SER A 337 6.03 -22.78 -2.53
C SER A 337 4.78 -22.70 -3.42
N ARG A 338 3.59 -22.71 -2.80
CA ARG A 338 2.31 -22.57 -3.50
C ARG A 338 2.13 -21.17 -4.09
N LEU A 339 2.46 -20.13 -3.33
CA LEU A 339 2.34 -18.74 -3.76
C LEU A 339 3.26 -18.45 -4.95
N PHE A 340 4.54 -18.83 -4.86
CA PHE A 340 5.48 -18.66 -5.99
C PHE A 340 5.03 -19.42 -7.25
N LYS A 341 4.51 -20.63 -7.09
CA LYS A 341 3.95 -21.40 -8.21
C LYS A 341 2.77 -20.67 -8.85
N SER A 342 1.90 -20.07 -8.04
CA SER A 342 0.72 -19.33 -8.53
C SER A 342 1.15 -18.07 -9.28
N VAL A 343 2.06 -17.28 -8.70
CA VAL A 343 2.67 -16.09 -9.34
C VAL A 343 3.32 -16.44 -10.67
N SER A 344 4.15 -17.49 -10.71
CA SER A 344 4.84 -17.93 -11.93
C SER A 344 3.88 -18.33 -13.04
N MET A 345 2.72 -18.90 -12.68
CA MET A 345 1.71 -19.35 -13.64
C MET A 345 0.91 -18.19 -14.26
N ILE A 346 0.71 -17.11 -13.51
CA ILE A 346 -0.11 -15.97 -13.94
C ILE A 346 0.71 -14.74 -14.37
N ALA A 347 2.02 -14.73 -14.15
CA ALA A 347 2.86 -13.55 -14.42
C ALA A 347 2.73 -13.00 -15.86
N GLY A 348 2.47 -13.87 -16.84
CA GLY A 348 2.30 -13.47 -18.25
C GLY A 348 0.89 -13.03 -18.65
N THR A 349 -0.12 -13.08 -17.78
CA THR A 349 -1.53 -12.84 -18.18
C THR A 349 -1.88 -11.37 -18.32
N SER A 350 -1.26 -10.49 -17.53
CA SER A 350 -1.50 -9.05 -17.55
C SER A 350 -0.27 -8.28 -17.07
N ALA A 351 -0.22 -6.98 -17.32
CA ALA A 351 0.83 -6.12 -16.79
C ALA A 351 0.83 -6.13 -15.24
N ASP A 352 -0.34 -6.10 -14.61
CA ASP A 352 -0.44 -6.06 -13.14
C ASP A 352 0.03 -7.37 -12.51
N SER A 353 -0.26 -8.51 -13.14
CA SER A 353 0.25 -9.83 -12.72
C SER A 353 1.78 -9.93 -12.84
N LEU A 354 2.37 -9.37 -13.90
CA LEU A 354 3.83 -9.33 -14.06
C LEU A 354 4.47 -8.42 -12.99
N VAL A 355 3.88 -7.25 -12.75
CA VAL A 355 4.37 -6.31 -11.73
C VAL A 355 4.37 -6.97 -10.37
N ALA A 356 3.26 -7.60 -9.96
CA ALA A 356 3.20 -8.35 -8.72
C ALA A 356 4.25 -9.47 -8.66
N ALA A 357 4.47 -10.18 -9.77
CA ALA A 357 5.48 -11.23 -9.82
C ALA A 357 6.91 -10.72 -9.64
N LEU A 358 7.26 -9.62 -10.31
CA LEU A 358 8.57 -8.98 -10.18
C LEU A 358 8.78 -8.39 -8.78
N ASP A 359 7.73 -7.82 -8.20
CA ASP A 359 7.78 -7.25 -6.86
C ASP A 359 8.01 -8.33 -5.79
N ILE A 360 7.25 -9.43 -5.85
CA ILE A 360 7.41 -10.59 -4.96
C ILE A 360 8.78 -11.25 -5.13
N HIS A 361 9.16 -11.61 -6.36
CA HIS A 361 10.47 -12.26 -6.59
C HIS A 361 11.65 -11.31 -6.35
N GLY A 362 11.47 -10.01 -6.58
CA GLY A 362 12.47 -8.99 -6.28
C GLY A 362 12.71 -8.87 -4.78
N SER A 363 11.65 -8.73 -4.00
CA SER A 363 11.72 -8.62 -2.54
C SER A 363 12.35 -9.85 -1.89
N GLU A 364 12.08 -11.04 -2.44
CA GLU A 364 12.62 -12.32 -1.97
C GLU A 364 14.02 -12.65 -2.52
N GLY A 365 14.62 -11.75 -3.32
CA GLY A 365 15.98 -11.93 -3.87
C GLY A 365 16.10 -13.04 -4.92
N HIS A 366 14.99 -13.47 -5.51
CA HIS A 366 14.91 -14.53 -6.53
C HIS A 366 15.34 -14.04 -7.92
N ALA A 367 16.61 -13.67 -8.04
CA ALA A 367 17.17 -13.03 -9.24
C ALA A 367 17.06 -13.89 -10.52
N ARG A 368 17.08 -15.23 -10.44
CA ARG A 368 16.95 -16.10 -11.62
C ARG A 368 15.54 -16.04 -12.17
N GLU A 369 14.56 -16.04 -11.28
CA GLU A 369 13.13 -15.98 -11.58
C GLU A 369 12.80 -14.58 -12.13
N VAL A 370 13.30 -13.50 -11.50
CA VAL A 370 13.23 -12.13 -12.04
C VAL A 370 13.78 -12.05 -13.46
N MET A 371 14.96 -12.62 -13.71
CA MET A 371 15.56 -12.64 -15.06
C MET A 371 14.65 -13.35 -16.07
N THR A 372 14.10 -14.50 -15.68
CA THR A 372 13.21 -15.30 -16.55
C THR A 372 11.94 -14.52 -16.89
N LEU A 373 11.30 -13.90 -15.89
CA LEU A 373 10.13 -13.05 -16.06
C LEU A 373 10.39 -11.87 -17.00
N LEU A 374 11.55 -11.21 -16.87
CA LEU A 374 11.91 -10.10 -17.75
C LEU A 374 12.21 -10.56 -19.18
N ASP A 375 12.83 -11.71 -19.36
CA ASP A 375 13.11 -12.23 -20.70
C ASP A 375 11.84 -12.70 -21.42
N GLU A 376 10.87 -13.25 -20.68
CA GLU A 376 9.61 -13.76 -21.25
C GLU A 376 8.53 -12.68 -21.39
N HIS A 377 8.45 -11.71 -20.46
CA HIS A 377 7.28 -10.85 -20.31
C HIS A 377 7.56 -9.35 -20.20
N ALA A 378 8.81 -8.87 -20.30
CA ALA A 378 9.11 -7.43 -20.14
C ALA A 378 8.36 -6.50 -21.12
N TYR A 379 7.77 -7.02 -22.20
CA TYR A 379 6.92 -6.24 -23.10
C TYR A 379 5.59 -5.78 -22.46
N LEU A 380 5.18 -6.39 -21.34
CA LEU A 380 3.98 -6.01 -20.58
C LEU A 380 4.24 -4.82 -19.64
N LEU A 381 5.50 -4.51 -19.32
CA LEU A 381 5.84 -3.43 -18.40
C LEU A 381 5.53 -2.06 -18.99
N ARG A 382 4.92 -1.20 -18.17
CA ARG A 382 4.56 0.17 -18.51
C ARG A 382 5.53 1.14 -17.82
N PRO A 383 5.65 2.39 -18.30
CA PRO A 383 6.50 3.39 -17.66
C PRO A 383 6.19 3.65 -16.18
N ARG A 384 4.94 3.46 -15.75
CA ARG A 384 4.52 3.61 -14.34
C ARG A 384 5.01 2.48 -13.44
N ASP A 385 5.37 1.34 -14.01
CA ASP A 385 5.85 0.16 -13.27
C ASP A 385 7.36 0.26 -12.95
N ALA A 386 7.94 1.47 -13.05
CA ALA A 386 9.37 1.71 -12.95
C ALA A 386 9.95 1.33 -11.58
N ARG A 387 9.27 1.62 -10.47
CA ARG A 387 9.75 1.29 -9.11
C ARG A 387 10.00 -0.21 -8.94
N VAL A 388 9.02 -1.03 -9.32
CA VAL A 388 9.16 -2.51 -9.29
C VAL A 388 10.30 -2.99 -10.20
N LEU A 389 10.46 -2.38 -11.38
CA LEU A 389 11.58 -2.70 -12.27
C LEU A 389 12.94 -2.27 -11.69
N GLN A 390 13.01 -1.15 -10.97
CA GLN A 390 14.22 -0.70 -10.27
C GLN A 390 14.62 -1.67 -9.15
N THR A 391 13.67 -2.17 -8.37
CA THR A 391 13.89 -3.23 -7.37
C THR A 391 14.43 -4.49 -8.03
N ALA A 392 13.78 -4.96 -9.10
CA ALA A 392 14.23 -6.11 -9.89
C ALA A 392 15.66 -5.92 -10.44
N VAL A 393 15.98 -4.75 -10.99
CA VAL A 393 17.32 -4.43 -11.49
C VAL A 393 18.36 -4.43 -10.36
N SER A 394 18.00 -3.93 -9.17
CA SER A 394 18.88 -3.90 -8.01
C SER A 394 19.27 -5.32 -7.60
N VAL A 395 18.29 -6.21 -7.46
CA VAL A 395 18.48 -7.65 -7.16
C VAL A 395 19.34 -8.34 -8.22
N LEU A 396 19.07 -8.12 -9.51
CA LEU A 396 19.88 -8.68 -10.60
C LEU A 396 21.33 -8.16 -10.55
N SER A 397 21.54 -6.94 -10.08
CA SER A 397 22.86 -6.31 -10.06
C SER A 397 23.81 -6.90 -9.03
N GLU A 398 23.27 -7.53 -7.99
CA GLU A 398 24.03 -8.20 -6.92
C GLU A 398 24.66 -9.51 -7.40
N ILE A 399 24.01 -10.19 -8.37
CA ILE A 399 24.51 -11.45 -8.91
C ILE A 399 25.44 -11.19 -10.12
N PRO A 400 26.71 -11.60 -10.07
CA PRO A 400 27.69 -11.31 -11.14
C PRO A 400 27.28 -11.80 -12.54
N SER A 401 26.54 -12.91 -12.64
CA SER A 401 26.07 -13.45 -13.93
C SER A 401 24.97 -12.61 -14.59
N PHE A 402 24.13 -11.94 -13.80
CA PHE A 402 23.02 -11.12 -14.29
C PHE A 402 23.36 -9.62 -14.32
N HIS A 403 24.45 -9.24 -13.66
CA HIS A 403 24.94 -7.86 -13.63
C HIS A 403 25.03 -7.17 -15.01
N PRO A 404 25.54 -7.80 -16.09
CA PRO A 404 25.54 -7.17 -17.41
C PRO A 404 24.13 -6.84 -17.94
N ARG A 405 23.15 -7.69 -17.62
CA ARG A 405 21.75 -7.46 -18.00
C ARG A 405 21.14 -6.33 -17.19
N ALA A 406 21.37 -6.30 -15.88
CA ALA A 406 20.91 -5.22 -15.00
C ALA A 406 21.39 -3.85 -15.52
N ILE A 407 22.67 -3.74 -15.89
CA ILE A 407 23.25 -2.54 -16.51
C ILE A 407 22.55 -2.18 -17.83
N GLN A 408 22.26 -3.15 -18.69
CA GLN A 408 21.58 -2.90 -19.97
C GLN A 408 20.16 -2.38 -19.79
N ILE A 409 19.41 -2.94 -18.85
CA ILE A 409 18.04 -2.50 -18.54
C ILE A 409 18.09 -1.06 -18.01
N ALA A 410 18.95 -0.80 -17.02
CA ALA A 410 19.08 0.54 -16.45
C ALA A 410 19.57 1.58 -17.49
N GLU A 411 20.47 1.19 -18.39
CA GLU A 411 20.90 2.04 -19.52
C GLU A 411 19.71 2.40 -20.42
N LYS A 412 18.89 1.40 -20.78
CA LYS A 412 17.71 1.58 -21.62
C LYS A 412 16.69 2.49 -20.94
N GLU A 413 16.36 2.25 -19.68
CA GLU A 413 15.32 3.00 -18.96
C GLU A 413 15.71 4.45 -18.69
N ILE A 414 16.97 4.75 -18.38
CA ILE A 414 17.43 6.15 -18.27
C ILE A 414 17.35 6.87 -19.62
N LEU A 415 17.73 6.20 -20.72
CA LEU A 415 17.63 6.79 -22.05
C LEU A 415 16.17 6.99 -22.48
N ASP A 416 15.28 6.07 -22.11
CA ASP A 416 13.84 6.22 -22.36
C ASP A 416 13.25 7.39 -21.55
N ALA A 417 13.60 7.51 -20.26
CA ALA A 417 13.20 8.63 -19.44
C ALA A 417 13.70 9.97 -20.02
N ALA A 418 14.96 10.05 -20.45
CA ALA A 418 15.50 11.24 -21.12
C ALA A 418 14.81 11.53 -22.46
N ALA A 419 14.49 10.50 -23.25
CA ALA A 419 13.77 10.63 -24.50
C ALA A 419 12.31 11.09 -24.28
N ALA A 420 11.66 10.68 -23.19
CA ALA A 420 10.34 11.18 -22.80
C ALA A 420 10.39 12.69 -22.48
N VAL A 421 11.41 13.16 -21.75
CA VAL A 421 11.63 14.60 -21.53
C VAL A 421 11.89 15.32 -22.86
N GLN A 422 12.70 14.75 -23.75
CA GLN A 422 12.96 15.31 -25.07
C GLN A 422 11.67 15.42 -25.91
N ALA A 423 10.86 14.36 -25.94
CA ALA A 423 9.60 14.34 -26.67
C ALA A 423 8.64 15.40 -26.14
N ALA A 424 8.51 15.54 -24.81
CA ALA A 424 7.71 16.58 -24.18
C ALA A 424 8.28 17.98 -24.47
N ALA A 425 9.62 18.14 -24.47
CA ALA A 425 10.29 19.39 -24.84
C ALA A 425 10.01 19.76 -26.30
N ARG A 426 10.00 18.82 -27.25
CA ARG A 426 9.66 19.08 -28.66
C ARG A 426 8.25 19.63 -28.83
N VAL A 427 7.30 19.27 -27.97
CA VAL A 427 5.95 19.87 -28.02
C VAL A 427 6.01 21.35 -27.67
N ALA A 428 6.81 21.73 -26.67
CA ALA A 428 6.97 23.13 -26.25
C ALA A 428 7.95 23.94 -27.11
N PHE A 429 8.91 23.27 -27.75
CA PHE A 429 10.01 23.84 -28.52
C PHE A 429 10.15 23.15 -29.89
N HIS A 430 9.10 23.14 -30.70
CA HIS A 430 9.01 22.32 -31.93
C HIS A 430 10.13 22.52 -32.94
N ARG A 431 10.80 23.69 -32.96
CA ARG A 431 11.89 23.98 -33.92
C ARG A 431 13.28 23.70 -33.40
N VAL A 432 13.41 23.16 -32.18
CA VAL A 432 14.72 22.96 -31.53
C VAL A 432 15.68 22.08 -32.35
N GLU A 433 15.14 21.23 -33.22
CA GLU A 433 15.92 20.29 -34.06
C GLU A 433 16.12 20.78 -35.49
N GLU A 434 15.54 21.92 -35.88
CA GLU A 434 15.77 22.46 -37.22
C GLU A 434 17.23 22.91 -37.35
N LYS A 435 17.81 22.63 -38.52
CA LYS A 435 19.23 22.89 -38.80
C LYS A 435 19.66 24.32 -38.45
N ILE A 436 18.80 25.31 -38.75
CA ILE A 436 19.06 26.74 -38.48
C ILE A 436 19.25 26.98 -36.97
N HIS A 437 18.40 26.39 -36.13
CA HIS A 437 18.47 26.56 -34.68
C HIS A 437 19.62 25.75 -34.06
N VAL A 438 19.98 24.59 -34.63
CA VAL A 438 21.16 23.81 -34.23
C VAL A 438 22.47 24.56 -34.54
N GLU A 439 22.56 25.22 -35.70
CA GLU A 439 23.69 26.07 -36.07
C GLU A 439 23.78 27.29 -35.14
N GLY A 440 22.65 27.97 -34.89
CA GLY A 440 22.57 29.08 -33.95
C GLY A 440 22.99 28.71 -32.53
N LEU A 441 22.56 27.54 -32.04
CA LEU A 441 22.99 26.99 -30.76
C LEU A 441 24.51 26.78 -30.71
N THR A 442 25.09 26.27 -31.80
CA THR A 442 26.55 26.07 -31.91
C THR A 442 27.31 27.40 -31.85
N GLU A 443 26.76 28.48 -32.39
CA GLU A 443 27.34 29.82 -32.23
C GLU A 443 27.25 30.34 -30.80
N ILE A 444 26.09 30.17 -30.14
CA ILE A 444 25.89 30.57 -28.74
C ILE A 444 26.90 29.87 -27.84
N LEU A 445 27.11 28.57 -28.05
CA LEU A 445 28.06 27.76 -27.27
C LEU A 445 29.53 28.22 -27.40
N LYS A 446 29.90 28.96 -28.45
CA LYS A 446 31.26 29.54 -28.60
C LYS A 446 31.47 30.81 -27.77
N LEU A 447 30.40 31.49 -27.36
CA LEU A 447 30.47 32.70 -26.55
C LEU A 447 30.71 32.35 -25.09
N ARG A 448 31.46 33.19 -24.37
CA ARG A 448 31.65 33.05 -22.92
C ARG A 448 30.34 33.31 -22.16
N SER A 449 30.13 32.59 -21.06
CA SER A 449 28.91 32.65 -20.24
C SER A 449 28.62 34.02 -19.62
N ASP A 450 29.64 34.83 -19.40
CA ASP A 450 29.58 36.18 -18.83
C ASP A 450 29.30 37.29 -19.88
N ASN A 451 29.28 36.95 -21.17
CA ASN A 451 29.09 37.93 -22.23
C ASN A 451 27.61 38.35 -22.35
N PRO A 452 27.25 39.65 -22.23
CA PRO A 452 25.86 40.11 -22.41
C PRO A 452 25.28 39.77 -23.79
N GLN A 453 26.12 39.70 -24.83
CA GLN A 453 25.72 39.29 -26.17
C GLN A 453 25.21 37.84 -26.19
N ARG A 454 25.76 36.97 -25.33
CA ARG A 454 25.32 35.58 -25.22
C ARG A 454 23.90 35.50 -24.67
N ARG A 455 23.60 36.25 -23.60
CA ARG A 455 22.24 36.32 -23.02
C ARG A 455 21.21 36.78 -24.05
N SER A 456 21.52 37.86 -24.79
CA SER A 456 20.62 38.35 -25.85
C SER A 456 20.38 37.30 -26.95
N ARG A 457 21.42 36.56 -27.37
CA ARG A 457 21.27 35.48 -28.35
C ARG A 457 20.51 34.27 -27.79
N ILE A 458 20.67 33.93 -26.52
CA ILE A 458 19.91 32.87 -25.87
C ILE A 458 18.43 33.22 -25.87
N ASN A 459 18.04 34.41 -25.42
CA ASN A 459 16.64 34.83 -25.37
C ASN A 459 16.03 34.81 -26.79
N SER A 460 16.73 35.40 -27.76
CA SER A 460 16.29 35.39 -29.15
C SER A 460 16.19 33.98 -29.74
N TRP A 461 17.09 33.07 -29.36
CA TRP A 461 17.05 31.68 -29.81
C TRP A 461 15.88 30.93 -29.18
N VAL A 462 15.66 31.06 -27.87
CA VAL A 462 14.53 30.46 -27.15
C VAL A 462 13.21 30.94 -27.76
N ASP A 463 13.02 32.25 -27.91
CA ASP A 463 11.81 32.82 -28.53
C ASP A 463 11.58 32.30 -29.96
N SER A 464 12.66 32.00 -30.71
CA SER A 464 12.56 31.48 -32.07
C SER A 464 12.19 30.00 -32.15
N VAL A 465 12.46 29.21 -31.10
CA VAL A 465 12.17 27.76 -31.07
C VAL A 465 10.90 27.42 -30.30
N VAL A 466 10.44 28.31 -29.41
CA VAL A 466 9.20 28.15 -28.64
C VAL A 466 8.03 27.97 -29.61
N THR A 467 7.22 26.96 -29.33
CA THR A 467 5.96 26.75 -30.04
C THR A 467 5.03 27.92 -29.72
N PRO A 468 4.61 28.69 -30.75
CA PRO A 468 3.62 29.73 -30.57
C PRO A 468 2.41 29.16 -29.87
N THR A 469 1.93 29.85 -28.85
CA THR A 469 0.66 29.56 -28.20
C THR A 469 -0.46 29.90 -29.20
N SER A 470 -0.65 29.07 -30.24
CA SER A 470 -2.01 28.89 -30.75
C SER A 470 -2.79 28.35 -29.57
N GLY A 471 -3.85 29.05 -29.15
CA GLY A 471 -4.68 28.63 -28.02
C GLY A 471 -4.96 27.14 -28.12
N ALA A 472 -4.28 26.35 -27.29
CA ALA A 472 -4.38 24.91 -27.38
C ALA A 472 -5.82 24.57 -27.03
N SER A 473 -6.55 23.98 -27.99
CA SER A 473 -7.85 23.38 -27.73
C SER A 473 -7.69 22.47 -26.51
N HIS A 474 -8.41 22.79 -25.44
CA HIS A 474 -8.32 22.13 -24.14
C HIS A 474 -8.31 20.59 -24.33
N PRO A 475 -7.56 19.80 -23.55
CA PRO A 475 -7.55 18.33 -23.67
C PRO A 475 -8.96 17.73 -23.64
N MET A 476 -9.87 18.37 -22.90
CA MET A 476 -11.30 18.06 -22.86
C MET A 476 -12.03 18.34 -24.18
N ALA A 477 -11.67 19.41 -24.92
CA ALA A 477 -12.21 19.66 -26.25
C ALA A 477 -11.74 18.59 -27.27
N PHE A 478 -10.53 18.07 -27.11
CA PHE A 478 -10.04 16.94 -27.90
C PHE A 478 -10.74 15.61 -27.54
N ALA A 479 -10.91 15.32 -26.24
CA ALA A 479 -11.66 14.16 -25.78
C ALA A 479 -13.15 14.22 -26.19
N ALA A 480 -13.77 15.40 -26.12
CA ALA A 480 -15.12 15.65 -26.60
C ALA A 480 -15.24 15.41 -28.12
N MET A 481 -14.24 15.84 -28.90
CA MET A 481 -14.15 15.54 -30.34
C MET A 481 -14.08 14.03 -30.63
N ILE A 482 -13.27 13.28 -29.88
CA ILE A 482 -13.14 11.82 -30.03
C ILE A 482 -14.43 11.11 -29.63
N MET A 483 -15.10 11.60 -28.60
CA MET A 483 -16.39 11.08 -28.12
C MET A 483 -17.58 11.47 -29.02
N GLY A 484 -17.32 12.16 -30.13
CA GLY A 484 -18.33 12.53 -31.12
C GLY A 484 -19.25 13.68 -30.68
N PHE A 485 -18.86 14.47 -29.68
CA PHE A 485 -19.56 15.70 -29.35
C PHE A 485 -19.27 16.73 -30.45
N PRO A 486 -20.30 17.24 -31.16
CA PRO A 486 -20.11 18.19 -32.23
C PRO A 486 -19.65 19.53 -31.66
N LEU A 487 -18.36 19.85 -31.84
CA LEU A 487 -17.86 21.21 -31.69
C LEU A 487 -18.38 22.00 -32.89
N GLY A 488 -19.39 22.85 -32.65
CA GLY A 488 -20.07 23.60 -33.70
C GLY A 488 -19.10 24.49 -34.49
N ALA A 489 -19.14 24.38 -35.81
CA ALA A 489 -18.35 25.18 -36.77
C ALA A 489 -18.82 26.65 -36.90
N ALA A 490 -19.26 27.26 -35.80
CA ALA A 490 -19.77 28.63 -35.75
C ALA A 490 -19.05 29.42 -34.65
N MET A 491 -17.74 29.57 -34.79
CA MET A 491 -16.93 30.45 -33.94
C MET A 491 -15.99 31.31 -34.80
N GLU A 492 -16.60 32.02 -35.75
CA GLU A 492 -15.99 33.17 -36.40
C GLU A 492 -16.88 34.37 -36.01
N ASP A 493 -16.33 35.26 -35.19
CA ASP A 493 -16.91 36.46 -34.60
C ASP A 493 -17.80 36.33 -33.35
N GLY A 494 -17.14 36.59 -32.21
CA GLY A 494 -17.67 37.48 -31.18
C GLY A 494 -18.50 36.83 -30.08
N ASP A 495 -17.85 36.56 -28.95
CA ASP A 495 -18.37 36.18 -27.62
C ASP A 495 -18.16 34.70 -27.22
N GLU A 496 -16.91 34.24 -27.34
CA GLU A 496 -16.44 32.90 -26.93
C GLU A 496 -16.24 32.71 -25.41
N MET A 497 -16.70 33.62 -24.54
CA MET A 497 -16.35 33.55 -23.11
C MET A 497 -17.33 32.75 -22.24
N ASP A 498 -18.56 32.46 -22.71
CA ASP A 498 -19.61 31.91 -21.84
C ASP A 498 -19.97 30.42 -22.06
N MET A 499 -19.55 29.79 -23.17
CA MET A 499 -19.85 28.36 -23.39
C MET A 499 -18.74 27.42 -22.89
N LEU A 500 -17.54 27.96 -22.65
CA LEU A 500 -16.42 27.27 -22.01
C LEU A 500 -16.54 27.26 -20.47
N ASN A 501 -17.36 28.14 -19.88
CA ASN A 501 -17.70 28.11 -18.45
C ASN A 501 -18.60 26.92 -18.05
N PHE A 502 -19.16 26.17 -19.01
CA PHE A 502 -19.98 24.98 -18.72
C PHE A 502 -19.16 23.69 -18.59
N LEU A 503 -17.86 23.73 -18.93
CA LEU A 503 -16.87 22.67 -18.73
C LEU A 503 -15.63 23.19 -18.02
N ASP A 504 -15.77 24.27 -17.24
CA ASP A 504 -14.77 24.69 -16.26
C ASP A 504 -14.89 23.73 -15.06
N THR A 505 -14.49 22.47 -15.28
CA THR A 505 -13.91 21.63 -14.21
C THR A 505 -12.87 22.52 -13.57
N ASP A 506 -13.15 23.03 -12.37
CA ASP A 506 -12.31 24.00 -11.68
C ASP A 506 -10.86 23.46 -11.77
N PRO A 507 -9.92 24.23 -12.34
CA PRO A 507 -8.51 23.85 -12.37
C PRO A 507 -7.92 23.58 -10.98
N ARG A 508 -8.67 23.89 -9.91
CA ARG A 508 -8.40 23.62 -8.50
C ARG A 508 -9.37 22.63 -7.87
N ASP A 509 -10.18 21.93 -8.67
CA ASP A 509 -11.03 20.84 -8.19
C ASP A 509 -10.13 19.71 -7.68
N PRO A 510 -10.08 19.46 -6.36
CA PRO A 510 -9.21 18.46 -5.77
C PRO A 510 -9.56 17.04 -6.22
N ASP A 511 -10.81 16.78 -6.64
CA ASP A 511 -11.25 15.45 -7.07
C ASP A 511 -10.65 15.05 -8.44
N PHE A 512 -10.18 16.03 -9.22
CA PHE A 512 -9.49 15.79 -10.49
C PHE A 512 -7.98 15.95 -10.40
N ASP A 513 -7.43 16.42 -9.27
CA ASP A 513 -5.98 16.52 -9.10
C ASP A 513 -5.32 15.14 -9.12
N ASP A 514 -5.95 14.12 -8.52
CA ASP A 514 -5.47 12.74 -8.59
C ASP A 514 -5.43 12.21 -10.03
N LEU A 515 -6.48 12.47 -10.83
CA LEU A 515 -6.50 12.08 -12.25
C LEU A 515 -5.49 12.91 -13.05
N ARG A 516 -5.34 14.21 -12.77
CA ARG A 516 -4.36 15.06 -13.46
C ARG A 516 -2.94 14.62 -13.14
N ASP A 517 -2.65 14.25 -11.90
CA ASP A 517 -1.34 13.74 -11.47
C ASP A 517 -1.10 12.31 -11.95
N GLU A 518 -2.14 11.47 -12.06
CA GLU A 518 -2.07 10.15 -12.70
C GLU A 518 -1.80 10.25 -14.22
N PHE A 519 -2.39 11.24 -14.89
CA PHE A 519 -2.20 11.47 -16.33
C PHE A 519 -1.03 12.41 -16.68
N ARG A 520 -0.46 13.14 -15.71
CA ARG A 520 0.76 13.94 -15.90
C ARG A 520 1.97 13.03 -15.77
N PRO A 521 2.81 12.93 -16.82
CA PRO A 521 4.02 12.13 -16.71
C PRO A 521 4.94 12.71 -15.63
N LYS A 522 5.25 11.92 -14.60
CA LYS A 522 6.23 12.22 -13.54
C LYS A 522 7.66 12.16 -14.08
N LEU A 523 7.98 13.03 -15.04
CA LEU A 523 9.22 12.99 -15.83
C LEU A 523 10.47 13.12 -14.97
N ARG A 524 10.43 14.04 -13.98
CA ARG A 524 11.51 14.28 -13.03
C ARG A 524 11.73 13.08 -12.12
N GLU A 525 10.69 12.65 -11.41
CA GLU A 525 10.73 11.52 -10.48
C GLU A 525 11.29 10.28 -11.18
N ARG A 526 10.73 9.91 -12.36
CA ARG A 526 11.21 8.76 -13.14
C ARG A 526 12.71 8.87 -13.49
N PHE A 527 13.19 10.04 -13.93
CA PHE A 527 14.60 10.19 -14.32
C PHE A 527 15.55 10.21 -13.09
N ASP A 528 15.15 10.89 -12.02
CA ASP A 528 15.93 11.01 -10.79
C ASP A 528 16.02 9.67 -10.06
N GLU A 529 14.91 8.93 -9.93
CA GLU A 529 14.87 7.60 -9.34
C GLU A 529 15.79 6.62 -10.10
N TRP A 530 15.67 6.52 -11.43
CA TRP A 530 16.56 5.67 -12.21
C TRP A 530 18.03 6.07 -12.09
N THR A 531 18.32 7.37 -12.00
CA THR A 531 19.67 7.85 -11.73
C THR A 531 20.15 7.42 -10.34
N SER A 532 19.28 7.47 -9.33
CA SER A 532 19.54 6.99 -7.97
C SER A 532 19.83 5.48 -7.96
N THR A 533 18.95 4.66 -8.54
CA THR A 533 19.13 3.21 -8.68
C THR A 533 20.45 2.88 -9.37
N VAL A 534 20.82 3.57 -10.45
CA VAL A 534 22.12 3.31 -11.11
C VAL A 534 23.31 3.70 -10.23
N ASN A 535 23.18 4.69 -9.34
CA ASN A 535 24.27 5.01 -8.42
C ASN A 535 24.56 3.91 -7.39
N THR A 536 23.55 3.09 -7.02
CA THR A 536 23.73 1.97 -6.08
C THR A 536 24.38 0.76 -6.75
N ILE A 537 24.18 0.58 -8.06
CA ILE A 537 24.74 -0.53 -8.83
C ILE A 537 26.26 -0.39 -9.03
N LYS A 538 26.99 -1.50 -8.84
CA LYS A 538 28.43 -1.59 -9.11
C LYS A 538 28.73 -1.19 -10.57
N GLY A 539 29.61 -0.21 -10.77
CA GLY A 539 29.94 0.28 -12.12
C GLY A 539 28.92 1.26 -12.72
N GLY A 540 27.80 1.54 -12.05
CA GLY A 540 26.79 2.50 -12.53
C GLY A 540 27.33 3.92 -12.70
N ASN A 541 28.26 4.37 -11.84
CA ASN A 541 28.98 5.64 -12.05
C ASN A 541 29.78 5.73 -13.38
N VAL A 542 30.15 4.60 -13.99
CA VAL A 542 30.77 4.57 -15.32
C VAL A 542 29.68 4.64 -16.38
N LEU A 543 28.56 3.94 -16.17
CA LEU A 543 27.38 3.99 -17.04
C LEU A 543 26.82 5.41 -17.14
N LEU A 544 26.55 6.09 -16.02
CA LEU A 544 26.04 7.47 -16.01
C LEU A 544 26.95 8.45 -16.77
N GLY A 545 28.28 8.24 -16.68
CA GLY A 545 29.23 9.03 -17.46
C GLY A 545 29.11 8.81 -18.97
N LYS A 546 28.80 7.59 -19.42
CA LYS A 546 28.52 7.28 -20.84
C LYS A 546 27.17 7.85 -21.27
N LEU A 547 26.14 7.68 -20.43
CA LEU A 547 24.79 8.18 -20.66
C LEU A 547 24.77 9.71 -20.80
N TYR A 548 25.55 10.43 -19.99
CA TYR A 548 25.74 11.88 -20.16
C TYR A 548 26.10 12.27 -21.59
N TYR A 549 27.06 11.58 -22.22
CA TYR A 549 27.44 11.90 -23.60
C TYR A 549 26.31 11.63 -24.60
N LYS A 550 25.59 10.51 -24.44
CA LYS A 550 24.44 10.17 -25.30
C LYS A 550 23.30 11.17 -25.17
N ILE A 551 22.95 11.54 -23.94
CA ILE A 551 21.90 12.52 -23.62
C ILE A 551 22.26 13.89 -24.20
N VAL A 552 23.51 14.33 -24.03
CA VAL A 552 24.01 15.61 -24.57
C VAL A 552 24.13 15.60 -26.10
N GLU A 553 24.34 14.44 -26.71
CA GLU A 553 24.33 14.26 -28.17
C GLU A 553 22.91 14.41 -28.72
N GLN A 554 21.92 13.80 -28.07
CA GLN A 554 20.50 13.90 -28.44
C GLN A 554 19.91 15.30 -28.16
N MET A 555 20.34 15.95 -27.09
CA MET A 555 19.86 17.27 -26.65
C MET A 555 21.05 18.23 -26.47
N PRO A 556 21.59 18.81 -27.57
CA PRO A 556 22.81 19.62 -27.51
C PRO A 556 22.70 20.87 -26.63
N TYR A 557 21.49 21.36 -26.38
CA TYR A 557 21.23 22.51 -25.52
C TYR A 557 21.63 22.27 -24.06
N LEU A 558 21.65 21.01 -23.59
CA LEU A 558 22.10 20.63 -22.24
C LEU A 558 23.60 20.92 -21.99
N LYS A 559 24.38 21.25 -23.03
CA LYS A 559 25.76 21.75 -22.87
C LYS A 559 25.80 23.08 -22.11
N SER A 560 24.71 23.84 -22.12
CA SER A 560 24.65 25.23 -21.70
C SER A 560 23.64 25.41 -20.56
N THR A 561 24.11 25.65 -19.34
CA THR A 561 23.25 25.81 -18.18
C THR A 561 22.25 26.95 -18.31
N ASP A 562 22.75 28.13 -18.69
CA ASP A 562 22.01 29.37 -18.87
C ASP A 562 20.92 29.28 -19.95
N LEU A 563 21.13 28.46 -20.97
CA LEU A 563 20.16 28.27 -22.04
C LEU A 563 19.01 27.35 -21.61
N VAL A 564 19.31 26.29 -20.85
CA VAL A 564 18.26 25.41 -20.29
C VAL A 564 17.46 26.15 -19.22
N GLU A 565 18.11 26.95 -18.38
CA GLU A 565 17.43 27.82 -17.41
C GLU A 565 16.48 28.80 -18.11
N GLU A 566 16.86 29.39 -19.25
CA GLU A 566 15.95 30.23 -20.02
C GLU A 566 14.77 29.44 -20.63
N MET A 567 15.01 28.21 -21.11
CA MET A 567 13.93 27.32 -21.56
C MET A 567 12.96 26.99 -20.41
N ILE A 568 13.47 26.70 -19.22
CA ILE A 568 12.66 26.45 -18.01
C ILE A 568 11.86 27.70 -17.62
N ASN A 569 12.49 28.88 -17.61
CA ASN A 569 11.81 30.15 -17.33
C ASN A 569 10.63 30.36 -18.28
N ARG A 570 10.81 30.06 -19.57
CA ARG A 570 9.75 30.17 -20.58
C ARG A 570 8.60 29.19 -20.40
N LEU A 571 8.86 28.04 -19.78
CA LEU A 571 7.83 27.08 -19.38
C LEU A 571 7.13 27.52 -18.09
N GLY A 572 7.82 28.22 -17.20
CA GLY A 572 7.26 28.80 -15.97
C GLY A 572 6.12 29.79 -16.24
N ASP A 573 6.12 30.44 -17.40
CA ASP A 573 5.01 31.26 -17.89
C ASP A 573 3.71 30.43 -18.16
N ARG A 574 3.79 29.09 -18.14
CA ARG A 574 2.70 28.16 -18.50
C ARG A 574 2.50 27.08 -17.41
N PRO A 575 1.55 27.26 -16.48
CA PRO A 575 1.29 26.29 -15.40
C PRO A 575 0.99 24.86 -15.87
N SER A 576 0.43 24.69 -17.08
CA SER A 576 0.18 23.37 -17.68
C SER A 576 1.44 22.61 -18.09
N LYS A 577 2.64 23.22 -18.00
CA LYS A 577 3.93 22.66 -18.42
C LYS A 577 4.94 22.53 -17.27
N THR A 578 4.52 22.64 -16.02
CA THR A 578 5.40 22.48 -14.85
C THR A 578 6.14 21.15 -14.85
N HIS A 579 5.45 20.03 -15.12
CA HIS A 579 6.07 18.69 -15.22
C HIS A 579 7.24 18.61 -16.22
N LEU A 580 7.17 19.38 -17.32
CA LEU A 580 8.26 19.47 -18.30
C LEU A 580 9.41 20.33 -17.79
N ALA A 581 9.10 21.45 -17.13
CA ALA A 581 10.11 22.28 -16.48
C ALA A 581 10.91 21.48 -15.45
N ASP A 582 10.22 20.70 -14.61
CA ASP A 582 10.82 19.79 -13.63
C ASP A 582 11.70 18.72 -14.28
N GLY A 583 11.22 18.10 -15.36
CA GLY A 583 12.01 17.12 -16.12
C GLY A 583 13.28 17.72 -16.75
N LEU A 584 13.20 18.94 -17.28
CA LEU A 584 14.37 19.65 -17.81
C LEU A 584 15.35 20.06 -16.70
N ASP A 585 14.85 20.48 -15.54
CA ASP A 585 15.69 20.82 -14.39
C ASP A 585 16.45 19.59 -13.87
N SER A 586 15.79 18.44 -13.77
CA SER A 586 16.41 17.16 -13.42
C SER A 586 17.53 16.77 -14.40
N LEU A 587 17.27 16.83 -15.72
CA LEU A 587 18.30 16.59 -16.74
C LEU A 587 19.47 17.58 -16.64
N LEU A 588 19.19 18.85 -16.35
CA LEU A 588 20.20 19.87 -16.17
C LEU A 588 21.07 19.58 -14.94
N SER A 589 20.45 19.26 -13.80
CA SER A 589 21.12 18.88 -12.56
C SER A 589 22.03 17.65 -12.76
N PHE A 590 21.52 16.63 -13.46
CA PHE A 590 22.29 15.46 -13.85
C PHE A 590 23.51 15.85 -14.71
N CYS A 591 23.31 16.66 -15.74
CA CYS A 591 24.40 17.11 -16.62
C CYS A 591 25.45 17.94 -15.87
N LYS A 592 25.05 18.85 -14.98
CA LYS A 592 25.93 19.61 -14.08
C LYS A 592 26.77 18.66 -13.22
N THR A 593 26.13 17.67 -12.60
CA THR A 593 26.78 16.67 -11.74
C THR A 593 27.79 15.81 -12.51
N GLN A 594 27.40 15.26 -13.67
CA GLN A 594 28.30 14.42 -14.47
C GLN A 594 29.49 15.21 -15.02
N ARG A 595 29.28 16.46 -15.46
CA ARG A 595 30.36 17.34 -15.91
C ARG A 595 31.37 17.62 -14.79
N LYS A 596 30.89 17.93 -13.58
CA LYS A 596 31.74 18.11 -12.39
C LYS A 596 32.55 16.85 -12.08
N LYS A 597 31.92 15.66 -12.09
CA LYS A 597 32.58 14.37 -11.88
C LYS A 597 33.65 14.08 -12.95
N LEU A 598 33.37 14.34 -14.22
CA LEU A 598 34.29 14.15 -15.34
C LEU A 598 35.51 15.09 -15.26
N ASN A 599 35.29 16.37 -14.96
CA ASN A 599 36.36 17.36 -14.79
C ASN A 599 37.27 16.99 -13.61
N ALA A 600 36.69 16.60 -12.46
CA ALA A 600 37.47 16.15 -11.31
C ALA A 600 38.31 14.90 -11.63
N ARG A 601 37.77 13.94 -12.39
CA ARG A 601 38.53 12.76 -12.85
C ARG A 601 39.66 13.14 -13.82
N ALA A 602 39.43 14.08 -14.74
CA ALA A 602 40.46 14.56 -15.66
C ALA A 602 41.58 15.30 -14.91
N GLU A 603 41.25 16.13 -13.93
CA GLU A 603 42.22 16.83 -13.08
C GLU A 603 43.05 15.84 -12.25
N LYS A 604 42.41 14.84 -11.61
CA LYS A 604 43.11 13.77 -10.89
C LYS A 604 44.08 13.01 -11.81
N ARG A 605 43.66 12.67 -13.03
CA ARG A 605 44.53 12.01 -14.03
C ARG A 605 45.72 12.88 -14.43
N ARG A 606 45.52 14.19 -14.64
CA ARG A 606 46.62 15.14 -14.92
C ARG A 606 47.62 15.20 -13.76
N LYS A 607 47.15 15.28 -12.51
CA LYS A 607 48.01 15.29 -11.31
C LYS A 607 48.83 14.01 -11.17
N THR A 608 48.25 12.83 -11.39
CA THR A 608 48.97 11.55 -11.35
C THR A 608 49.99 11.39 -12.49
N GLN A 609 49.70 11.92 -13.68
CA GLN A 609 50.66 11.91 -14.79
C GLN A 609 51.85 12.84 -14.51
N THR A 610 51.62 14.00 -13.89
CA THR A 610 52.71 14.91 -13.52
C THR A 610 53.62 14.33 -12.44
N THR A 611 53.08 13.62 -11.44
CA THR A 611 53.91 12.99 -10.38
C THR A 611 54.70 11.77 -10.86
N LYS A 612 54.15 10.96 -11.78
CA LYS A 612 54.93 9.88 -12.41
C LYS A 612 56.06 10.37 -13.31
N LYS A 613 55.88 11.55 -13.94
CA LYS A 613 56.90 12.14 -14.82
C LYS A 613 58.03 12.82 -14.05
N SER A 614 57.79 13.27 -12.81
CA SER A 614 58.84 13.79 -11.92
C SER A 614 59.60 12.71 -11.13
N ALA A 615 59.01 11.52 -10.92
CA ALA A 615 59.70 10.39 -10.28
C ALA A 615 60.62 9.58 -11.22
N GLY A 616 60.51 9.76 -12.55
CA GLY A 616 61.33 9.06 -13.54
C GLY A 616 62.68 9.71 -13.88
N THR A 617 63.03 10.83 -13.25
CA THR A 617 64.22 11.63 -13.61
C THR A 617 65.35 11.54 -12.56
N SER A 618 65.26 10.62 -11.59
CA SER A 618 66.28 10.43 -10.56
C SER A 618 66.81 8.99 -10.52
N THR A 619 67.47 8.55 -11.60
CA THR A 619 68.43 7.43 -11.55
C THR A 619 69.31 7.42 -12.82
N SER A 620 70.28 8.33 -12.86
CA SER A 620 71.43 8.23 -13.77
C SER A 620 72.70 8.67 -13.04
N SER A 621 73.25 7.77 -12.24
CA SER A 621 74.65 7.82 -11.81
C SER A 621 75.28 6.43 -11.95
N ALA A 622 76.09 6.34 -13.01
CA ALA A 622 77.02 5.30 -13.44
C ALA A 622 77.52 4.27 -12.40
N SER A 623 77.49 3.00 -12.79
CA SER A 623 78.61 2.07 -12.59
C SER A 623 78.60 0.96 -13.66
N THR A 624 79.82 0.53 -14.00
CA THR A 624 80.33 -0.21 -15.17
C THR A 624 79.88 -1.68 -15.26
N PRO A 625 79.98 -2.34 -16.44
CA PRO A 625 79.43 -3.68 -16.69
C PRO A 625 80.45 -4.80 -16.42
N ALA A 626 79.98 -5.91 -15.85
CA ALA A 626 80.70 -7.20 -15.81
C ALA A 626 79.89 -8.27 -16.58
N PRO A 627 80.54 -9.21 -17.29
CA PRO A 627 79.87 -10.14 -18.21
C PRO A 627 79.21 -11.33 -17.49
N PRO A 628 78.18 -11.96 -18.09
CA PRO A 628 77.48 -13.11 -17.48
C PRO A 628 78.14 -14.45 -17.85
N PRO A 629 78.08 -15.47 -16.96
CA PRO A 629 78.35 -16.86 -17.31
C PRO A 629 77.06 -17.60 -17.78
N PRO A 630 77.19 -18.79 -18.41
CA PRO A 630 76.20 -19.39 -19.31
C PRO A 630 75.12 -20.24 -18.59
N PRO A 631 74.06 -20.68 -19.30
CA PRO A 631 72.87 -21.26 -18.68
C PRO A 631 73.00 -22.77 -18.44
N LEU A 632 72.36 -23.26 -17.38
CA LEU A 632 72.05 -24.69 -17.21
C LEU A 632 70.52 -24.90 -17.18
N PRO A 633 70.04 -26.00 -17.80
CA PRO A 633 68.62 -26.35 -17.89
C PRO A 633 68.18 -27.26 -16.72
N HIS A 634 66.87 -27.48 -16.59
CA HIS A 634 66.10 -28.51 -15.84
C HIS A 634 64.93 -27.81 -15.11
N SER A 635 63.67 -27.88 -15.55
CA SER A 635 62.72 -29.00 -15.69
C SER A 635 62.19 -29.57 -14.36
N PHE A 636 60.86 -29.74 -14.32
CA PHE A 636 59.97 -30.34 -13.28
C PHE A 636 59.73 -29.50 -12.03
N GLY A 637 58.52 -29.36 -11.46
CA GLY A 637 57.22 -29.99 -11.65
C GLY A 637 56.52 -30.14 -10.28
N PHE A 638 55.19 -29.90 -10.21
CA PHE A 638 54.26 -30.23 -9.10
C PHE A 638 54.52 -29.56 -7.72
N SER A 639 53.60 -29.34 -6.77
CA SER A 639 52.14 -29.38 -6.63
C SER A 639 51.79 -28.65 -5.31
N PHE A 640 50.52 -28.27 -5.14
CA PHE A 640 49.75 -28.10 -3.89
C PHE A 640 50.47 -27.92 -2.52
N LEU A 641 50.09 -26.85 -1.80
CA LEU A 641 49.46 -26.92 -0.47
C LEU A 641 49.09 -25.51 0.04
N ALA A 642 47.84 -25.36 0.49
CA ALA A 642 47.42 -24.32 1.44
C ALA A 642 48.15 -24.55 2.78
N PRO A 643 48.30 -23.55 3.70
CA PRO A 643 47.15 -23.19 4.54
C PRO A 643 47.13 -21.75 5.11
N SER A 644 45.96 -21.40 5.68
CA SER A 644 45.75 -20.57 6.88
C SER A 644 46.29 -19.13 6.92
N THR A 645 45.37 -18.16 6.82
CA THR A 645 45.56 -16.79 7.29
C THR A 645 45.20 -16.67 8.77
N PRO A 646 46.08 -16.13 9.64
CA PRO A 646 45.73 -15.81 11.01
C PRO A 646 45.24 -14.36 11.17
N HIS A 647 44.41 -14.19 12.19
CA HIS A 647 43.95 -12.98 12.87
C HIS A 647 44.80 -11.70 12.69
N THR A 648 44.12 -10.63 12.28
CA THR A 648 44.56 -9.23 12.42
C THR A 648 44.23 -8.72 13.84
N PRO A 649 45.18 -8.08 14.55
CA PRO A 649 44.91 -7.40 15.83
C PRO A 649 44.39 -5.96 15.62
N PRO A 650 43.72 -5.37 16.62
CA PRO A 650 43.22 -4.00 16.54
C PRO A 650 44.37 -3.00 16.74
N ALA A 651 44.39 -1.95 15.92
CA ALA A 651 45.29 -0.81 16.11
C ALA A 651 44.68 0.19 17.12
N PRO A 652 45.51 0.82 17.98
CA PRO A 652 45.07 1.66 19.08
C PRO A 652 44.79 3.10 18.64
N GLY A 653 43.96 3.77 19.43
CA GLY A 653 43.56 5.17 19.24
C GLY A 653 44.70 6.18 19.33
N GLY A 654 44.44 7.32 18.70
CA GLY A 654 45.19 8.56 18.86
C GLY A 654 44.21 9.71 19.10
N ILE A 655 44.26 10.23 20.31
CA ILE A 655 43.75 11.54 20.74
C ILE A 655 44.88 12.55 20.45
N ASP A 656 44.53 13.73 19.91
CA ASP A 656 45.02 15.07 20.32
C ASP A 656 44.84 16.12 19.20
N ASP A 657 43.85 16.99 19.43
CA ASP A 657 44.00 18.42 19.70
C ASP A 657 44.51 19.47 18.65
N VAL A 658 43.67 20.52 18.54
CA VAL A 658 43.93 21.98 18.46
C VAL A 658 44.28 22.61 17.09
N ASP A 659 43.31 23.31 16.49
CA ASP A 659 43.11 24.78 16.57
C ASP A 659 41.73 25.18 15.97
#